data_AF-A0A5C2HN26-F1
#
_entry.id   AF-A0A5C2HN26-F1
#
_cell.length_a   1.000
_cell.length_b   1.000
_cell.length_c   1.000
_cell.angle_alpha   90.00
_cell.angle_beta   90.00
_cell.angle_gamma   90.00
#
_symmetry.space_group_name_H-M   'P 1'
#
loop_
_entity.id
_entity.type
_entity.pdbx_description
1 polymer ?
#
loop_
_entity_poly.entity_id
_entity_poly.type
_entity_poly.pdbx_seq_one_letter_code
_entity_poly.pdbx_strand_id
1 'polypeptide(L)'
;MGSDPFYFLGNQAFRARDYAAAVQHYIQAVVDNPSLGSIVADNFKQARQRYRWLRDGCDTLSVAVCGWELSHNAAGRAYMLAQLYRCFTPVELIGCHFPHWGEQLWAPIRDTDIPHHTLVVEDEAQFVQQALQLVAAHPYDVVHFSKPRAANLLLALLYRAIWGARVLIDIDDSELAIVKASEPLSLNELMQQGAIPLLTELAGKQWTQLAVGAVDLFDGITVCNSVLQSQFGGSIIAHARDEAQFNPSIERRAQSRQRFKLAADKKVVLFFGTPRRHKGLVETAQALASLNRADTVLVVVGNFRDHGLKQELLAVNGVDIRCFSDQPFAAAPDVVAMADLCVMWQNPDSAISRYQTPAKLTDALAMGVNVVTAPLPALLDWALQPGLFLAGLDQLAAALQQALDAAGPPQRHPLFERELSFEVNRNRLQQCLKRTQPAGYSPVAAQWQALPLFYPLPLSHLQQLADSDSGITLITLTLDGAELLERLFESFFAINSYQPLEWIIVDHGRLNNPDDPTLAVVARYQQRYPQSQIRLLQRGRNYRFSESCNFAAAAARYPYLLFLNNDIIYSADALPAAFAKLGDAFIGAVGIRLDDPTESLPSGQAATVQHLGIEFVWHPERGYYQPQQIRCDHLPEQQPDSAPPLLPHQQSNLQQAVTGAFLLCRRADFAQIGGFSPVYDYGLEDIDLCLRLQRDLDKTSYCITTLSLQHQESTTRNRDLALTRERRERNHHYFKLRWDDYTQQIAEQYQQAADPDSGYRPQPSSRLNLLFVLHGPLESNSGYHIQLHAQALRQYGVHSLCAVPDHHNRSTTPPHKLRQISYTMAQRLPAAALFADGRGPDIIYAWTPREAVRRCAEALRQRHHAALVIHLEDNEPYLTEVTLGRPWSELEQCTTAELDQQIPSNRYHPRHGATFLRQAEAVTLVINTLDAFNVAQKPALVVGAPVDTQLFYPRPRNHALRQAMGIAEAHCVLVYCGNLNRANRDEINQLYQAVDQLNRNGCPTHLLRTGLDREAQARAATLDPLTAARIHHLGWVSRQQLPDILAAADILVQPGRAGAFNDQRLPSKLPEYFAMGRPVILPRSNLGLVVADGEQALVLDIADASHIATAVQRLRADPVLAERLAAGAVGFYHHQLQSDSRQLCSFLCQCLSPMR
;
A
#
# COMPACT_ATOMS: atom_id res chain seq x y z
N MET A 1 -19.26 -23.10 18.10
CA MET A 1 -18.51 -21.84 18.31
C MET A 1 -18.37 -20.99 17.02
N GLY A 2 -19.16 -21.25 15.95
CA GLY A 2 -19.12 -20.48 14.69
C GLY A 2 -20.28 -19.50 14.51
N SER A 3 -20.79 -18.91 15.59
CA SER A 3 -22.03 -18.10 15.57
C SER A 3 -21.81 -16.61 15.84
N ASP A 4 -20.57 -16.13 15.97
CA ASP A 4 -20.32 -14.70 16.13
C ASP A 4 -20.45 -13.97 14.77
N PRO A 5 -21.38 -13.02 14.63
CA PRO A 5 -21.65 -12.36 13.36
C PRO A 5 -20.48 -11.51 12.90
N PHE A 6 -19.73 -10.90 13.82
CA PHE A 6 -18.62 -10.01 13.49
C PHE A 6 -17.38 -10.78 13.03
N TYR A 7 -17.12 -11.98 13.58
CA TYR A 7 -16.07 -12.84 13.03
C TYR A 7 -16.35 -13.22 11.57
N PHE A 8 -17.60 -13.53 11.23
CA PHE A 8 -18.01 -13.83 9.85
C PHE A 8 -17.88 -12.60 8.93
N LEU A 9 -18.40 -11.45 9.36
CA LEU A 9 -18.27 -10.19 8.62
C LEU A 9 -16.80 -9.79 8.41
N GLY A 10 -15.94 -10.01 9.40
CA GLY A 10 -14.50 -9.80 9.29
C GLY A 10 -13.88 -10.67 8.20
N ASN A 11 -14.22 -11.96 8.16
CA ASN A 11 -13.76 -12.88 7.11
C ASN A 11 -14.29 -12.49 5.72
N GLN A 12 -15.54 -12.02 5.65
CA GLN A 12 -16.15 -11.57 4.40
C GLN A 12 -15.45 -10.31 3.87
N ALA A 13 -15.25 -9.30 4.71
CA ALA A 13 -14.53 -8.07 4.38
C ALA A 13 -13.08 -8.36 3.97
N PHE A 14 -12.41 -9.27 4.68
CA PHE A 14 -11.06 -9.70 4.34
C PHE A 14 -10.97 -10.32 2.94
N ARG A 15 -11.93 -11.19 2.57
CA ARG A 15 -12.02 -11.78 1.22
C ARG A 15 -12.35 -10.75 0.15
N ALA A 16 -13.19 -9.76 0.47
CA ALA A 16 -13.51 -8.63 -0.40
C ALA A 16 -12.35 -7.62 -0.53
N ARG A 17 -11.23 -7.85 0.17
CA ARG A 17 -10.06 -6.95 0.26
C ARG A 17 -10.36 -5.59 0.91
N ASP A 18 -11.46 -5.50 1.64
CA ASP A 18 -11.73 -4.39 2.55
C ASP A 18 -11.08 -4.68 3.91
N TYR A 19 -9.78 -4.49 3.97
CA TYR A 19 -9.00 -4.83 5.16
C TYR A 19 -9.27 -3.91 6.35
N ALA A 20 -9.74 -2.68 6.11
CA ALA A 20 -10.14 -1.77 7.18
C ALA A 20 -11.41 -2.29 7.86
N ALA A 21 -12.46 -2.59 7.08
CA ALA A 21 -13.68 -3.20 7.63
C ALA A 21 -13.39 -4.55 8.29
N ALA A 22 -12.47 -5.36 7.73
CA ALA A 22 -12.08 -6.62 8.33
C ALA A 22 -11.47 -6.45 9.73
N VAL A 23 -10.51 -5.54 9.88
CA VAL A 23 -9.89 -5.21 11.19
C VAL A 23 -10.95 -4.74 12.18
N GLN A 24 -11.85 -3.85 11.76
CA GLN A 24 -12.93 -3.33 12.61
C GLN A 24 -13.83 -4.46 13.12
N HIS A 25 -14.31 -5.33 12.23
CA HIS A 25 -15.16 -6.46 12.59
C HIS A 25 -14.45 -7.49 13.48
N TYR A 26 -13.16 -7.75 13.24
CA TYR A 26 -12.39 -8.64 14.10
C TYR A 26 -12.22 -8.08 15.52
N ILE A 27 -11.95 -6.78 15.68
CA ILE A 27 -11.91 -6.17 17.01
C ILE A 27 -13.28 -6.27 17.68
N GLN A 28 -14.36 -5.97 16.96
CA GLN A 28 -15.72 -6.08 17.49
C GLN A 28 -16.04 -7.51 17.96
N ALA A 29 -15.67 -8.53 17.18
CA ALA A 29 -15.88 -9.93 17.54
C ALA A 29 -15.17 -10.33 18.84
N VAL A 30 -13.97 -9.81 19.08
CA VAL A 30 -13.22 -10.13 20.32
C VAL A 30 -13.70 -9.29 21.50
N VAL A 31 -14.17 -8.06 21.28
CA VAL A 31 -14.82 -7.25 22.33
C VAL A 31 -16.11 -7.93 22.80
N ASP A 32 -16.93 -8.42 21.89
CA ASP A 32 -18.20 -9.08 22.21
C ASP A 32 -17.98 -10.49 22.78
N ASN A 33 -16.95 -11.20 22.30
CA ASN A 33 -16.60 -12.53 22.76
C ASN A 33 -15.08 -12.73 22.86
N PRO A 34 -14.49 -12.44 24.03
CA PRO A 34 -13.04 -12.48 24.20
C PRO A 34 -12.40 -13.85 24.00
N SER A 35 -13.18 -14.93 24.15
CA SER A 35 -12.69 -16.31 23.89
C SER A 35 -12.30 -16.54 22.42
N LEU A 36 -12.77 -15.69 21.48
CA LEU A 36 -12.41 -15.74 20.07
C LEU A 36 -11.03 -15.14 19.76
N GLY A 37 -10.36 -14.51 20.74
CA GLY A 37 -9.10 -13.79 20.51
C GLY A 37 -8.02 -14.63 19.81
N SER A 38 -7.85 -15.90 20.19
CA SER A 38 -6.88 -16.81 19.56
C SER A 38 -7.28 -17.23 18.14
N ILE A 39 -8.58 -17.30 17.84
CA ILE A 39 -9.12 -17.68 16.53
C ILE A 39 -9.03 -16.51 15.55
N VAL A 40 -9.28 -15.30 16.05
CA VAL A 40 -9.28 -14.07 15.24
C VAL A 40 -7.87 -13.55 14.98
N ALA A 41 -6.92 -13.81 15.89
CA ALA A 41 -5.57 -13.22 15.89
C ALA A 41 -4.86 -13.28 14.52
N ASP A 42 -4.87 -14.42 13.85
CA ASP A 42 -4.21 -14.58 12.54
C ASP A 42 -4.87 -13.79 11.42
N ASN A 43 -6.20 -13.82 11.38
CA ASN A 43 -6.95 -13.12 10.34
C ASN A 43 -6.87 -11.61 10.56
N PHE A 44 -6.92 -11.17 11.82
CA PHE A 44 -6.66 -9.80 12.21
C PHE A 44 -5.23 -9.37 11.85
N LYS A 45 -4.20 -10.17 12.16
CA LYS A 45 -2.79 -9.88 11.82
C LYS A 45 -2.64 -9.69 10.32
N GLN A 46 -3.19 -10.61 9.53
CA GLN A 46 -3.15 -10.52 8.07
C GLN A 46 -3.93 -9.30 7.57
N ALA A 47 -5.12 -9.02 8.12
CA ALA A 47 -5.93 -7.87 7.73
C ALA A 47 -5.17 -6.56 8.00
N ARG A 48 -4.59 -6.42 9.20
CA ARG A 48 -3.75 -5.28 9.57
C ARG A 48 -2.51 -5.14 8.67
N GLN A 49 -1.80 -6.23 8.40
CA GLN A 49 -0.62 -6.21 7.51
C GLN A 49 -0.99 -5.80 6.09
N ARG A 50 -2.09 -6.34 5.56
CA ARG A 50 -2.58 -5.99 4.21
C ARG A 50 -3.09 -4.55 4.16
N TYR A 51 -3.80 -4.11 5.19
CA TYR A 51 -4.19 -2.71 5.36
C TYR A 51 -2.96 -1.80 5.34
N ARG A 52 -1.93 -2.09 6.16
CA ARG A 52 -0.69 -1.31 6.18
C ARG A 52 0.02 -1.29 4.85
N TRP A 53 0.15 -2.45 4.20
CA TRP A 53 0.76 -2.54 2.88
C TRP A 53 0.03 -1.70 1.82
N LEU A 54 -1.31 -1.65 1.86
CA LEU A 54 -2.08 -0.76 0.99
C LEU A 54 -1.82 0.73 1.31
N ARG A 55 -1.72 1.08 2.60
CA ARG A 55 -1.46 2.46 3.04
C ARG A 55 -0.04 2.93 2.76
N ASP A 56 0.97 2.06 2.88
CA ASP A 56 2.38 2.39 2.62
C ASP A 56 2.64 2.77 1.15
N GLY A 57 1.75 2.38 0.23
CA GLY A 57 1.78 2.77 -1.18
C GLY A 57 1.00 4.05 -1.53
N CYS A 58 0.37 4.73 -0.56
CA CYS A 58 -0.40 5.95 -0.79
C CYS A 58 0.45 7.22 -0.67
N ASP A 59 0.33 8.14 -1.63
CA ASP A 59 1.03 9.44 -1.61
C ASP A 59 0.49 10.40 -0.54
N THR A 60 -0.70 10.15 -0.01
CA THR A 60 -1.39 11.02 0.96
C THR A 60 -1.66 10.28 2.27
N LEU A 61 -1.17 10.82 3.38
CA LEU A 61 -1.34 10.27 4.72
C LEU A 61 -2.69 10.71 5.31
N SER A 62 -3.42 9.76 5.89
CA SER A 62 -4.54 10.06 6.77
C SER A 62 -4.00 10.40 8.17
N VAL A 63 -4.35 11.57 8.68
CA VAL A 63 -3.84 12.04 9.99
C VAL A 63 -5.00 12.28 10.94
N ALA A 64 -4.82 11.87 12.19
CA ALA A 64 -5.65 12.37 13.28
C ALA A 64 -4.81 13.20 14.26
N VAL A 65 -5.39 14.27 14.78
CA VAL A 65 -4.84 14.99 15.93
C VAL A 65 -5.69 14.68 17.14
N CYS A 66 -5.05 14.15 18.19
CA CYS A 66 -5.74 13.66 19.36
C CYS A 66 -5.65 14.63 20.54
N GLY A 67 -6.79 15.13 21.02
CA GLY A 67 -6.88 15.87 22.28
C GLY A 67 -7.16 14.93 23.45
N TRP A 68 -6.42 15.06 24.55
CA TRP A 68 -6.71 14.28 25.75
C TRP A 68 -8.05 14.65 26.39
N GLU A 69 -8.53 15.87 26.15
CA GLU A 69 -9.83 16.37 26.56
C GLU A 69 -10.29 17.51 25.64
N LEU A 70 -11.53 17.46 25.17
CA LEU A 70 -12.06 18.31 24.08
C LEU A 70 -13.10 19.36 24.50
N SER A 71 -13.60 19.38 25.75
CA SER A 71 -14.64 20.34 26.19
C SER A 71 -14.12 21.70 26.64
N HIS A 72 -12.81 21.83 26.89
CA HIS A 72 -12.23 23.08 27.38
C HIS A 72 -10.95 23.52 26.66
N ASN A 73 -10.39 24.65 27.09
CA ASN A 73 -9.29 25.35 26.43
C ASN A 73 -7.97 24.55 26.25
N ALA A 74 -7.78 23.42 26.95
CA ALA A 74 -6.62 22.56 26.73
C ALA A 74 -6.61 21.95 25.32
N ALA A 75 -7.80 21.78 24.72
CA ALA A 75 -8.00 21.32 23.36
C ALA A 75 -7.46 22.30 22.29
N GLY A 76 -7.19 23.56 22.66
CA GLY A 76 -6.69 24.58 21.74
C GLY A 76 -5.37 24.22 21.06
N ARG A 77 -4.51 23.43 21.73
CA ARG A 77 -3.27 22.94 21.14
C ARG A 77 -3.54 21.88 20.07
N ALA A 78 -4.41 20.91 20.34
CA ALA A 78 -4.85 19.92 19.37
C ALA A 78 -5.54 20.59 18.16
N TYR A 79 -6.41 21.56 18.39
CA TYR A 79 -7.06 22.30 17.31
C TYR A 79 -6.06 23.03 16.40
N MET A 80 -5.07 23.70 16.98
CA MET A 80 -4.00 24.38 16.21
C MET A 80 -3.18 23.39 15.36
N LEU A 81 -2.78 22.25 15.94
CA LEU A 81 -2.07 21.21 15.19
C LEU A 81 -2.93 20.67 14.03
N ALA A 82 -4.22 20.44 14.24
CA ALA A 82 -5.13 20.00 13.19
C ALA A 82 -5.23 21.04 12.05
N GLN A 83 -5.30 22.34 12.39
CA GLN A 83 -5.28 23.41 11.38
C GLN A 83 -3.98 23.42 10.56
N LEU A 84 -2.83 23.15 11.16
CA LEU A 84 -1.55 23.03 10.43
C LEU A 84 -1.56 21.84 9.47
N TYR A 85 -2.02 20.66 9.91
CA TYR A 85 -2.11 19.46 9.07
C TYR A 85 -3.05 19.64 7.88
N ARG A 86 -4.21 20.26 8.10
CA ARG A 86 -5.25 20.50 7.07
C ARG A 86 -4.69 21.19 5.83
N CYS A 87 -3.63 21.95 5.98
CA CYS A 87 -3.01 22.69 4.89
C CYS A 87 -2.28 21.79 3.87
N PHE A 88 -2.00 20.53 4.17
CA PHE A 88 -1.24 19.65 3.28
C PHE A 88 -1.65 18.17 3.31
N THR A 89 -2.53 17.75 4.20
CA THR A 89 -3.01 16.37 4.26
C THR A 89 -4.41 16.31 4.89
N PRO A 90 -5.25 15.31 4.53
CA PRO A 90 -6.52 15.07 5.21
C PRO A 90 -6.29 14.86 6.71
N VAL A 91 -7.05 15.59 7.52
CA VAL A 91 -6.93 15.55 8.97
C VAL A 91 -8.30 15.53 9.63
N GLU A 92 -8.38 14.75 10.70
CA GLU A 92 -9.54 14.68 11.59
C GLU A 92 -9.09 14.92 13.04
N LEU A 93 -10.01 15.36 13.88
CA LEU A 93 -9.80 15.48 15.31
C LEU A 93 -10.37 14.24 16.01
N ILE A 94 -9.62 13.70 16.95
CA ILE A 94 -10.09 12.63 17.81
C ILE A 94 -9.79 12.97 19.27
N GLY A 95 -10.53 12.42 20.22
CA GLY A 95 -10.21 12.66 21.62
C GLY A 95 -11.32 12.30 22.57
N CYS A 96 -11.10 12.66 23.82
CA CYS A 96 -12.02 12.36 24.91
C CYS A 96 -12.86 13.60 25.25
N HIS A 97 -14.06 13.34 25.77
CA HIS A 97 -14.91 14.32 26.42
C HIS A 97 -15.25 13.78 27.81
N PHE A 98 -14.67 14.39 28.83
CA PHE A 98 -14.97 14.12 30.23
C PHE A 98 -16.09 15.07 30.71
N PRO A 99 -17.33 14.60 30.96
CA PRO A 99 -18.48 15.47 31.26
C PRO A 99 -18.28 16.40 32.46
N HIS A 100 -17.43 16.02 33.42
CA HIS A 100 -17.12 16.82 34.60
C HIS A 100 -16.25 18.07 34.31
N TRP A 101 -15.63 18.18 33.13
CA TRP A 101 -14.88 19.36 32.70
C TRP A 101 -15.69 20.34 31.84
N GLY A 102 -16.80 19.87 31.27
CA GLY A 102 -17.72 20.67 30.46
C GLY A 102 -18.82 19.79 29.84
N GLU A 103 -20.01 20.36 29.62
CA GLU A 103 -21.15 19.62 29.07
C GLU A 103 -21.09 19.48 27.54
N GLN A 104 -20.31 20.33 26.86
CA GLN A 104 -20.21 20.38 25.40
C GLN A 104 -18.75 20.48 24.97
N LEU A 105 -18.48 20.06 23.73
CA LEU A 105 -17.19 20.30 23.09
C LEU A 105 -16.83 21.80 23.11
N TRP A 106 -15.53 22.08 23.23
CA TRP A 106 -15.01 23.44 23.24
C TRP A 106 -15.41 24.12 21.93
N ALA A 107 -15.99 25.32 22.02
CA ALA A 107 -16.65 25.98 20.89
C ALA A 107 -15.84 25.97 19.58
N PRO A 108 -14.51 26.24 19.55
CA PRO A 108 -13.72 26.16 18.32
C PRO A 108 -13.66 24.78 17.65
N ILE A 109 -13.80 23.69 18.41
CA ILE A 109 -13.87 22.32 17.87
C ILE A 109 -15.31 21.96 17.50
N ARG A 110 -16.30 22.40 18.29
CA ARG A 110 -17.71 22.19 17.96
C ARG A 110 -18.10 22.92 16.66
N ASP A 111 -17.56 24.11 16.46
CA ASP A 111 -17.95 25.03 15.39
C ASP A 111 -17.00 24.96 14.17
N THR A 112 -16.04 24.01 14.14
CA THR A 112 -15.12 23.81 12.99
C THR A 112 -15.72 22.88 11.93
N ASP A 113 -15.20 23.00 10.71
CA ASP A 113 -15.45 22.11 9.57
C ASP A 113 -14.52 20.88 9.55
N ILE A 114 -13.50 20.84 10.41
CA ILE A 114 -12.64 19.66 10.57
C ILE A 114 -13.47 18.53 11.20
N PRO A 115 -13.59 17.36 10.53
CA PRO A 115 -14.31 16.22 11.09
C PRO A 115 -13.73 15.84 12.45
N HIS A 116 -14.60 15.54 13.41
CA HIS A 116 -14.16 15.17 14.75
C HIS A 116 -14.95 14.00 15.33
N HIS A 117 -14.23 13.13 16.04
CA HIS A 117 -14.74 11.93 16.69
C HIS A 117 -14.42 11.98 18.18
N THR A 118 -15.40 11.71 19.03
CA THR A 118 -15.27 11.92 20.47
C THR A 118 -15.71 10.68 21.24
N LEU A 119 -14.87 10.26 22.19
CA LEU A 119 -15.24 9.32 23.24
C LEU A 119 -15.76 10.09 24.46
N VAL A 120 -17.04 9.93 24.79
CA VAL A 120 -17.57 10.44 26.06
C VAL A 120 -17.18 9.48 27.17
N VAL A 121 -16.35 9.93 28.10
CA VAL A 121 -15.83 9.12 29.22
C VAL A 121 -16.68 9.37 30.45
N GLU A 122 -17.76 8.60 30.58
CA GLU A 122 -18.64 8.63 31.77
C GLU A 122 -18.07 7.81 32.94
N ASP A 123 -17.44 6.68 32.62
CA ASP A 123 -16.77 5.79 33.57
C ASP A 123 -15.35 5.50 33.10
N GLU A 124 -14.37 6.04 33.82
CA GLU A 124 -12.95 5.85 33.52
C GLU A 124 -12.53 4.37 33.62
N ALA A 125 -13.21 3.56 34.44
CA ALA A 125 -12.89 2.13 34.58
C ALA A 125 -13.16 1.34 33.28
N GLN A 126 -14.05 1.85 32.42
CA GLN A 126 -14.40 1.28 31.11
C GLN A 126 -13.65 1.94 29.96
N PHE A 127 -12.73 2.88 30.25
CA PHE A 127 -12.08 3.71 29.24
C PHE A 127 -11.48 2.90 28.09
N VAL A 128 -10.73 1.84 28.39
CA VAL A 128 -10.06 1.02 27.37
C VAL A 128 -11.07 0.30 26.46
N GLN A 129 -12.16 -0.22 27.02
CA GLN A 129 -13.21 -0.88 26.23
C GLN A 129 -13.89 0.09 25.28
N GLN A 130 -14.21 1.30 25.74
CA GLN A 130 -14.84 2.31 24.92
C GLN A 130 -13.87 2.86 23.85
N ALA A 131 -12.59 3.04 24.23
CA ALA A 131 -11.54 3.47 23.32
C ALA A 131 -11.26 2.45 22.21
N LEU A 132 -11.37 1.13 22.47
CA LEU A 132 -11.21 0.08 21.45
C LEU A 132 -12.18 0.27 20.29
N GLN A 133 -13.45 0.58 20.57
CA GLN A 133 -14.47 0.80 19.55
C GLN A 133 -14.19 2.05 18.72
N LEU A 134 -13.85 3.16 19.38
CA LEU A 134 -13.49 4.40 18.70
C LEU A 134 -12.27 4.20 17.79
N VAL A 135 -11.19 3.62 18.31
CA VAL A 135 -9.96 3.39 17.55
C VAL A 135 -10.22 2.44 16.36
N ALA A 136 -10.98 1.37 16.56
CA ALA A 136 -11.31 0.41 15.49
C ALA A 136 -12.22 1.00 14.41
N ALA A 137 -13.04 2.01 14.70
CA ALA A 137 -13.90 2.65 13.71
C ALA A 137 -13.16 3.71 12.87
N HIS A 138 -12.05 4.26 13.38
CA HIS A 138 -11.38 5.42 12.78
C HIS A 138 -9.90 5.13 12.51
N PRO A 139 -9.56 4.49 11.37
CA PRO A 139 -8.19 4.17 11.01
C PRO A 139 -7.40 5.38 10.48
N TYR A 140 -6.19 5.58 11.01
CA TYR A 140 -5.28 6.63 10.55
C TYR A 140 -3.86 6.09 10.29
N ASP A 141 -3.08 6.76 9.45
CA ASP A 141 -1.67 6.45 9.24
C ASP A 141 -0.78 7.07 10.29
N VAL A 142 -1.12 8.29 10.69
CA VAL A 142 -0.43 9.05 11.72
C VAL A 142 -1.44 9.58 12.73
N VAL A 143 -1.13 9.45 14.01
CA VAL A 143 -1.91 10.09 15.08
C VAL A 143 -0.98 10.97 15.91
N HIS A 144 -1.28 12.27 15.99
CA HIS A 144 -0.49 13.26 16.73
C HIS A 144 -1.23 13.67 18.00
N PHE A 145 -0.76 13.18 19.14
CA PHE A 145 -1.38 13.38 20.44
C PHE A 145 -0.94 14.70 21.07
N SER A 146 -1.89 15.50 21.55
CA SER A 146 -1.61 16.75 22.25
C SER A 146 -1.60 16.53 23.75
N LYS A 147 -0.40 16.68 24.34
CA LYS A 147 -0.05 16.52 25.77
C LYS A 147 0.10 15.06 26.22
N PRO A 148 1.17 14.72 26.96
CA PRO A 148 1.39 13.39 27.52
C PRO A 148 0.47 13.15 28.72
N ARG A 149 -0.76 12.74 28.44
CA ARG A 149 -1.82 12.40 29.43
C ARG A 149 -2.24 10.95 29.24
N ALA A 150 -2.80 10.33 30.28
CA ALA A 150 -3.15 8.90 30.23
C ALA A 150 -4.09 8.53 29.09
N ALA A 151 -5.13 9.32 28.83
CA ALA A 151 -6.04 9.09 27.71
C ALA A 151 -5.29 8.99 26.36
N ASN A 152 -4.36 9.92 26.11
CA ASN A 152 -3.53 9.91 24.91
C ASN A 152 -2.52 8.75 24.88
N LEU A 153 -1.90 8.41 26.01
CA LEU A 153 -1.01 7.25 26.11
C LEU A 153 -1.75 5.95 25.75
N LEU A 154 -2.92 5.73 26.34
CA LEU A 154 -3.73 4.53 26.13
C LEU A 154 -4.23 4.46 24.67
N LEU A 155 -4.72 5.57 24.11
CA LEU A 155 -5.10 5.65 22.70
C LEU A 155 -3.92 5.41 21.75
N ALA A 156 -2.72 5.92 22.07
CA ALA A 156 -1.51 5.70 21.26
C ALA A 156 -1.14 4.21 21.20
N LEU A 157 -1.20 3.51 22.33
CA LEU A 157 -0.95 2.07 22.41
C LEU A 157 -1.97 1.27 21.58
N LEU A 158 -3.24 1.69 21.59
CA LEU A 158 -4.31 1.08 20.79
C LEU A 158 -4.13 1.33 19.30
N TYR A 159 -3.86 2.56 18.88
CA TYR A 159 -3.62 2.91 17.47
C TYR A 159 -2.42 2.17 16.89
N ARG A 160 -1.36 2.01 17.67
CA ARG A 160 -0.20 1.19 17.30
C ARG A 160 -0.57 -0.29 17.19
N ALA A 161 -1.34 -0.84 18.13
CA ALA A 161 -1.71 -2.25 18.14
C ALA A 161 -2.71 -2.63 17.04
N ILE A 162 -3.78 -1.84 16.88
CA ILE A 162 -4.89 -2.12 15.96
C ILE A 162 -4.49 -1.81 14.53
N TRP A 163 -3.99 -0.61 14.33
CA TRP A 163 -3.75 -0.11 12.99
C TRP A 163 -2.29 -0.16 12.60
N GLY A 164 -1.33 -0.19 13.52
CA GLY A 164 0.07 0.05 13.16
C GLY A 164 0.32 1.48 12.70
N ALA A 165 -0.44 2.44 13.25
CA ALA A 165 -0.25 3.86 12.99
C ALA A 165 1.06 4.36 13.60
N ARG A 166 1.66 5.38 12.98
CA ARG A 166 2.75 6.16 13.59
C ARG A 166 2.14 7.08 14.63
N VAL A 167 2.67 7.07 15.84
CA VAL A 167 2.14 7.86 16.96
C VAL A 167 3.15 8.93 17.35
N LEU A 168 2.74 10.20 17.26
CA LEU A 168 3.56 11.34 17.69
C LEU A 168 2.97 11.94 18.96
N ILE A 169 3.80 12.48 19.84
CA ILE A 169 3.36 13.23 21.02
C ILE A 169 3.83 14.67 20.95
N ASP A 170 2.93 15.58 21.28
CA ASP A 170 3.18 17.00 21.42
C ASP A 170 3.24 17.41 22.88
N ILE A 171 4.30 18.11 23.26
CA ILE A 171 4.54 18.59 24.62
C ILE A 171 4.44 20.11 24.62
N ASP A 172 3.35 20.58 25.21
CA ASP A 172 2.94 21.99 25.22
C ASP A 172 3.22 22.68 26.57
N ASP A 173 3.03 21.94 27.65
CA ASP A 173 3.17 22.41 29.03
C ASP A 173 3.93 21.35 29.87
N SER A 174 4.42 21.77 31.04
CA SER A 174 4.91 20.81 32.06
C SER A 174 3.73 20.16 32.78
N GLU A 175 3.29 19.02 32.26
CA GLU A 175 2.19 18.25 32.84
C GLU A 175 2.45 17.83 34.30
N LEU A 176 3.71 17.55 34.65
CA LEU A 176 4.12 17.26 36.02
C LEU A 176 3.90 18.46 36.96
N ALA A 177 4.23 19.68 36.51
CA ALA A 177 4.00 20.88 37.30
C ALA A 177 2.51 21.14 37.54
N ILE A 178 1.64 20.81 36.58
CA ILE A 178 0.18 20.95 36.69
C ILE A 178 -0.37 20.05 37.80
N VAL A 179 0.08 18.79 37.87
CA VAL A 179 -0.36 17.83 38.90
C VAL A 179 0.50 17.84 40.17
N LYS A 180 1.43 18.79 40.30
CA LYS A 180 2.35 18.92 41.44
C LYS A 180 3.15 17.62 41.70
N ALA A 181 3.66 17.01 40.62
CA ALA A 181 4.63 15.93 40.66
C ALA A 181 6.04 16.48 40.41
N SER A 182 7.04 15.91 41.10
CA SER A 182 8.45 16.28 40.93
C SER A 182 9.13 15.54 39.79
N GLU A 183 8.77 14.27 39.58
CA GLU A 183 9.47 13.37 38.65
C GLU A 183 8.49 12.50 37.86
N PRO A 184 8.83 12.13 36.60
CA PRO A 184 8.08 11.11 35.86
C PRO A 184 8.22 9.73 36.52
N LEU A 185 7.32 8.81 36.18
CA LEU A 185 7.35 7.42 36.65
C LEU A 185 7.48 6.50 35.44
N SER A 186 8.51 5.65 35.42
CA SER A 186 8.64 4.61 34.39
C SER A 186 7.76 3.40 34.70
N LEU A 187 7.44 2.62 33.67
CA LEU A 187 6.69 1.37 33.85
C LEU A 187 7.43 0.39 34.78
N ASN A 188 8.76 0.30 34.66
CA ASN A 188 9.57 -0.62 35.46
C ASN A 188 9.55 -0.27 36.96
N GLU A 189 9.66 1.02 37.30
CA GLU A 189 9.57 1.49 38.69
C GLU A 189 8.18 1.20 39.28
N LEU A 190 7.12 1.38 38.49
CA LEU A 190 5.76 1.04 38.90
C LEU A 190 5.58 -0.48 39.11
N MET A 191 6.12 -1.30 38.21
CA MET A 191 6.06 -2.76 38.36
C MET A 191 6.81 -3.24 39.61
N GLN A 192 7.92 -2.59 39.98
CA GLN A 192 8.65 -2.85 41.23
C GLN A 192 7.86 -2.45 42.48
N GLN A 193 6.98 -1.46 42.37
CA GLN A 193 6.07 -1.02 43.45
C GLN A 193 4.83 -1.91 43.64
N GLY A 194 4.64 -2.91 42.77
CA GLY A 194 3.75 -4.04 43.02
C GLY A 194 2.32 -3.95 42.48
N ALA A 195 1.92 -2.87 41.79
CA ALA A 195 0.65 -2.82 41.06
C ALA A 195 0.57 -1.67 40.05
N ILE A 196 -0.17 -1.90 38.96
CA ILE A 196 -0.55 -0.86 37.99
C ILE A 196 -1.74 -0.07 38.56
N PRO A 197 -1.82 1.26 38.39
CA PRO A 197 -2.97 2.02 38.86
C PRO A 197 -4.26 1.51 38.21
N LEU A 198 -5.35 1.53 38.97
CA LEU A 198 -6.68 1.36 38.40
C LEU A 198 -6.94 2.46 37.36
N LEU A 199 -7.80 2.17 36.38
CA LEU A 199 -8.27 3.15 35.40
C LEU A 199 -9.26 4.13 36.04
N THR A 200 -8.76 4.91 36.98
CA THR A 200 -9.47 5.93 37.73
C THR A 200 -8.54 7.11 37.92
N GLU A 201 -9.09 8.31 37.93
CA GLU A 201 -8.32 9.56 37.96
C GLU A 201 -7.30 9.61 36.81
N LEU A 202 -7.73 9.37 35.56
CA LEU A 202 -6.86 9.42 34.37
C LEU A 202 -6.20 10.79 34.18
N ALA A 203 -6.82 11.86 34.69
CA ALA A 203 -6.24 13.20 34.77
C ALA A 203 -5.39 13.45 36.05
N GLY A 204 -5.30 12.45 36.92
CA GLY A 204 -4.62 12.50 38.21
C GLY A 204 -3.10 12.42 38.13
N LYS A 205 -2.47 12.51 39.31
CA LYS A 205 -1.02 12.64 39.46
C LYS A 205 -0.27 11.41 38.92
N GLN A 206 -0.63 10.21 39.37
CA GLN A 206 0.09 8.99 39.05
C GLN A 206 0.05 8.67 37.53
N TRP A 207 -1.13 8.77 36.93
CA TRP A 207 -1.34 8.59 35.50
C TRP A 207 -0.59 9.63 34.64
N THR A 208 -0.50 10.87 35.13
CA THR A 208 0.31 11.91 34.46
C THR A 208 1.81 11.62 34.55
N GLN A 209 2.31 11.15 35.70
CA GLN A 209 3.72 10.75 35.85
C GLN A 209 4.09 9.62 34.89
N LEU A 210 3.20 8.64 34.72
CA LEU A 210 3.35 7.55 33.77
C LEU A 210 3.34 8.02 32.31
N ALA A 211 2.38 8.87 31.94
CA ALA A 211 2.29 9.38 30.57
C ALA A 211 3.50 10.21 30.17
N VAL A 212 4.04 11.03 31.08
CA VAL A 212 5.29 11.79 30.86
C VAL A 212 6.49 10.85 30.82
N GLY A 213 6.56 9.83 31.69
CA GLY A 213 7.61 8.81 31.68
C GLY A 213 7.57 7.87 30.46
N ALA A 214 6.49 7.89 29.69
CA ALA A 214 6.28 7.07 28.51
C ALA A 214 6.43 7.84 27.18
N VAL A 215 6.93 9.08 27.21
CA VAL A 215 7.15 9.90 26.00
C VAL A 215 8.05 9.20 24.97
N ASP A 216 9.02 8.41 25.42
CA ASP A 216 9.93 7.65 24.54
C ASP A 216 9.25 6.50 23.78
N LEU A 217 7.98 6.19 24.08
CA LEU A 217 7.20 5.22 23.31
C LEU A 217 6.76 5.76 21.94
N PHE A 218 6.70 7.08 21.78
CA PHE A 218 6.18 7.72 20.57
C PHE A 218 7.24 7.77 19.46
N ASP A 219 6.81 7.60 18.21
CA ASP A 219 7.68 7.58 17.02
C ASP A 219 8.27 8.98 16.71
N GLY A 220 7.65 10.03 17.22
CA GLY A 220 8.12 11.40 17.09
C GLY A 220 7.61 12.30 18.19
N ILE A 221 8.42 13.31 18.53
CA ILE A 221 8.12 14.28 19.57
C ILE A 221 8.08 15.67 18.94
N THR A 222 7.02 16.42 19.23
CA THR A 222 6.96 17.87 18.99
C THR A 222 6.88 18.60 20.32
N VAL A 223 7.45 19.80 20.36
CA VAL A 223 7.49 20.65 21.56
C VAL A 223 7.15 22.08 21.17
N CYS A 224 6.64 22.90 22.10
CA CYS A 224 6.24 24.28 21.76
C CYS A 224 7.38 25.32 21.87
N ASN A 225 8.50 24.99 22.54
CA ASN A 225 9.64 25.89 22.75
C ASN A 225 10.97 25.15 22.99
N SER A 226 12.07 25.91 23.06
CA SER A 226 13.45 25.42 23.21
C SER A 226 13.74 24.78 24.58
N VAL A 227 13.08 25.23 25.65
CA VAL A 227 13.23 24.65 27.00
C VAL A 227 12.70 23.22 27.02
N LEU A 228 11.49 23.02 26.50
CA LEU A 228 10.90 21.69 26.35
C LEU A 228 11.69 20.84 25.35
N GLN A 229 12.24 21.45 24.29
CA GLN A 229 13.12 20.75 23.35
C GLN A 229 14.39 20.23 24.01
N SER A 230 14.99 21.01 24.90
CA SER A 230 16.19 20.59 25.62
C SER A 230 15.89 19.45 26.60
N GLN A 231 14.66 19.37 27.11
CA GLN A 231 14.23 18.32 28.05
C GLN A 231 13.81 17.02 27.35
N PHE A 232 13.02 17.11 26.28
CA PHE A 232 12.39 15.95 25.63
C PHE A 232 12.89 15.69 24.20
N GLY A 233 13.75 16.55 23.66
CA GLY A 233 14.15 16.54 22.26
C GLY A 233 13.01 16.98 21.33
N GLY A 234 12.99 16.43 20.12
CA GLY A 234 11.91 16.65 19.17
C GLY A 234 12.00 17.94 18.34
N SER A 235 10.94 18.20 17.57
CA SER A 235 10.84 19.36 16.68
C SER A 235 9.98 20.46 17.29
N ILE A 236 10.45 21.71 17.26
CA ILE A 236 9.66 22.84 17.75
C ILE A 236 8.51 23.14 16.79
N ILE A 237 7.28 23.04 17.29
CA ILE A 237 6.05 23.52 16.66
C ILE A 237 5.47 24.56 17.61
N ALA A 238 5.67 25.84 17.32
CA ALA A 238 5.22 26.91 18.20
C ALA A 238 3.69 27.02 18.24
N HIS A 239 3.15 27.80 19.18
CA HIS A 239 1.74 28.20 19.12
C HIS A 239 1.51 29.10 17.90
N ALA A 240 1.18 28.51 16.76
CA ALA A 240 1.12 29.23 15.50
C ALA A 240 -0.23 29.94 15.29
N ARG A 241 -0.28 30.95 14.41
CA ARG A 241 -1.52 31.55 13.89
C ARG A 241 -1.51 31.73 12.38
N ASP A 242 -2.70 31.64 11.80
CA ASP A 242 -2.96 31.94 10.40
C ASP A 242 -2.71 33.43 10.14
N GLU A 243 -1.73 33.72 9.29
CA GLU A 243 -1.31 35.05 8.91
C GLU A 243 -2.41 35.79 8.12
N ALA A 244 -3.29 35.07 7.44
CA ALA A 244 -4.43 35.69 6.75
C ALA A 244 -5.49 36.17 7.74
N GLN A 245 -5.74 35.41 8.82
CA GLN A 245 -6.71 35.79 9.85
C GLN A 245 -6.14 36.88 10.79
N PHE A 246 -4.88 36.74 11.18
CA PHE A 246 -4.15 37.71 12.01
C PHE A 246 -3.41 38.71 11.11
N ASN A 247 -4.20 39.53 10.42
CA ASN A 247 -3.73 40.60 9.56
C ASN A 247 -3.96 41.98 10.22
N PRO A 248 -2.90 42.69 10.64
CA PRO A 248 -3.03 44.00 11.28
C PRO A 248 -3.36 45.12 10.28
N SER A 249 -4.24 46.03 10.68
CA SER A 249 -4.45 47.30 9.97
C SER A 249 -4.95 48.41 10.92
N ILE A 250 -4.77 49.65 10.50
CA ILE A 250 -5.23 50.83 11.26
C ILE A 250 -6.77 50.83 11.33
N GLU A 251 -7.43 50.48 10.25
CA GLU A 251 -8.89 50.41 10.13
C GLU A 251 -9.46 49.35 11.08
N ARG A 252 -8.83 48.17 11.14
CA ARG A 252 -9.25 47.09 12.02
C ARG A 252 -9.11 47.47 13.50
N ARG A 253 -8.02 48.14 13.87
CA ARG A 253 -7.83 48.72 15.22
C ARG A 253 -8.94 49.71 15.54
N ALA A 254 -9.24 50.63 14.63
CA ALA A 254 -10.29 51.64 14.82
C ALA A 254 -11.68 51.01 15.00
N GLN A 255 -12.04 50.05 14.16
CA GLN A 255 -13.30 49.30 14.25
C GLN A 255 -13.41 48.54 15.58
N SER A 256 -12.33 47.90 16.02
CA SER A 256 -12.33 47.20 17.30
C SER A 256 -12.51 48.16 18.48
N ARG A 257 -11.80 49.29 18.50
CA ARG A 257 -11.99 50.33 19.55
C ARG A 257 -13.41 50.86 19.58
N GLN A 258 -14.01 51.10 18.42
CA GLN A 258 -15.41 51.51 18.32
C GLN A 258 -16.35 50.46 18.92
N ARG A 259 -16.16 49.18 18.60
CA ARG A 259 -16.93 48.05 19.16
C ARG A 259 -16.85 47.99 20.68
N PHE A 260 -15.67 48.22 21.26
CA PHE A 260 -15.46 48.20 22.71
C PHE A 260 -15.68 49.56 23.40
N LYS A 261 -16.16 50.58 22.68
CA LYS A 261 -16.41 51.94 23.18
C LYS A 261 -15.16 52.58 23.84
N LEU A 262 -14.00 52.35 23.24
CA LEU A 262 -12.72 52.91 23.66
C LEU A 262 -12.43 54.18 22.86
N ALA A 263 -11.95 55.22 23.54
CA ALA A 263 -11.63 56.50 22.91
C ALA A 263 -10.37 56.37 22.03
N ALA A 264 -10.37 57.02 20.86
CA ALA A 264 -9.31 56.86 19.87
C ALA A 264 -7.96 57.45 20.31
N ASP A 265 -8.00 58.46 21.17
CA ASP A 265 -6.85 59.18 21.75
C ASP A 265 -6.18 58.42 22.90
N LYS A 266 -6.83 57.39 23.46
CA LYS A 266 -6.27 56.57 24.54
C LYS A 266 -5.29 55.52 24.01
N LYS A 267 -4.24 55.27 24.80
CA LYS A 267 -3.35 54.14 24.68
C LYS A 267 -3.92 52.93 25.42
N VAL A 268 -4.26 51.87 24.69
CA VAL A 268 -4.91 50.68 25.22
C VAL A 268 -3.87 49.64 25.63
N VAL A 269 -3.79 49.37 26.94
CA VAL A 269 -3.01 48.28 27.51
C VAL A 269 -3.94 47.09 27.72
N LEU A 270 -3.72 46.00 27.00
CA LEU A 270 -4.62 44.85 26.96
C LEU A 270 -4.06 43.66 27.75
N PHE A 271 -4.89 43.11 28.61
CA PHE A 271 -4.82 41.72 29.03
C PHE A 271 -6.02 40.96 28.47
N PHE A 272 -5.80 39.83 27.80
CA PHE A 272 -6.89 38.98 27.31
C PHE A 272 -6.64 37.50 27.58
N GLY A 273 -7.65 36.83 28.12
CA GLY A 273 -7.57 35.46 28.64
C GLY A 273 -8.14 35.34 30.04
N THR A 274 -8.01 34.18 30.67
CA THR A 274 -8.59 33.93 32.01
C THR A 274 -7.81 34.67 33.10
N PRO A 275 -8.41 35.63 33.81
CA PRO A 275 -7.78 36.30 34.95
C PRO A 275 -7.45 35.32 36.07
N ARG A 276 -6.18 35.29 36.50
CA ARG A 276 -5.69 34.48 37.62
C ARG A 276 -4.63 35.27 38.39
N ARG A 277 -4.47 35.00 39.69
CA ARG A 277 -3.52 35.73 40.56
C ARG A 277 -2.09 35.71 40.04
N HIS A 278 -1.61 34.57 39.52
CA HIS A 278 -0.26 34.45 38.98
C HIS A 278 -0.04 35.16 37.63
N LYS A 279 -1.06 35.81 37.05
CA LYS A 279 -1.00 36.53 35.76
C LYS A 279 -0.71 38.04 35.92
N GLY A 280 -0.36 38.49 37.12
CA GLY A 280 0.20 39.84 37.33
C GLY A 280 -0.74 41.02 37.07
N LEU A 281 -2.06 40.83 37.12
CA LEU A 281 -3.04 41.86 36.74
C LEU A 281 -3.02 43.06 37.68
N VAL A 282 -2.94 42.82 38.99
CA VAL A 282 -2.95 43.88 40.01
C VAL A 282 -1.64 44.65 39.96
N GLU A 283 -0.53 43.92 39.83
CA GLU A 283 0.83 44.46 39.69
C GLU A 283 0.95 45.31 38.42
N THR A 284 0.34 44.88 37.31
CA THR A 284 0.26 45.66 36.07
C THR A 284 -0.51 46.96 36.29
N ALA A 285 -1.68 46.90 36.95
CA ALA A 285 -2.48 48.09 37.23
C ALA A 285 -1.74 49.08 38.16
N GLN A 286 -1.05 48.57 39.19
CA GLN A 286 -0.24 49.39 40.11
C GLN A 286 0.95 50.03 39.38
N ALA A 287 1.64 49.28 38.52
CA ALA A 287 2.73 49.81 37.71
C ALA A 287 2.23 50.91 36.75
N LEU A 288 1.09 50.72 36.08
CA LEU A 288 0.48 51.75 35.23
C LEU A 288 0.08 52.99 36.03
N ALA A 289 -0.53 52.82 37.21
CA ALA A 289 -0.89 53.94 38.08
C ALA A 289 0.35 54.77 38.48
N SER A 290 1.49 54.13 38.73
CA SER A 290 2.75 54.81 39.07
C SER A 290 3.31 55.70 37.95
N LEU A 291 2.92 55.46 36.69
CA LEU A 291 3.35 56.27 35.54
C LEU A 291 2.61 57.62 35.45
N ASN A 292 1.51 57.80 36.17
CA ASN A 292 0.68 59.02 36.15
C ASN A 292 0.25 59.47 34.73
N ARG A 293 -0.04 58.50 33.85
CA ARG A 293 -0.42 58.74 32.45
C ARG A 293 -1.94 58.78 32.25
N ALA A 294 -2.47 60.00 32.08
CA ALA A 294 -3.90 60.21 31.81
C ALA A 294 -4.34 59.70 30.43
N ASP A 295 -3.43 59.41 29.50
CA ASP A 295 -3.72 58.92 28.16
C ASP A 295 -3.87 57.39 28.08
N THR A 296 -3.70 56.65 29.18
CA THR A 296 -3.74 55.18 29.18
C THR A 296 -5.06 54.60 29.68
N VAL A 297 -5.42 53.41 29.20
CA VAL A 297 -6.53 52.59 29.72
C VAL A 297 -6.10 51.12 29.77
N LEU A 298 -6.28 50.48 30.93
CA LEU A 298 -6.10 49.05 31.11
C LEU A 298 -7.40 48.32 30.75
N VAL A 299 -7.35 47.49 29.72
CA VAL A 299 -8.47 46.69 29.26
C VAL A 299 -8.23 45.23 29.61
N VAL A 300 -9.16 44.62 30.34
CA VAL A 300 -9.15 43.20 30.72
C VAL A 300 -10.30 42.50 30.02
N VAL A 301 -9.99 41.60 29.09
CA VAL A 301 -10.99 40.77 28.40
C VAL A 301 -10.91 39.35 28.93
N GLY A 302 -11.87 38.98 29.76
CA GLY A 302 -11.97 37.62 30.29
C GLY A 302 -12.83 37.52 31.55
N ASN A 303 -13.41 36.34 31.78
CA ASN A 303 -14.25 36.08 32.93
C ASN A 303 -13.44 35.81 34.22
N PHE A 304 -13.66 36.63 35.24
CA PHE A 304 -13.07 36.48 36.57
C PHE A 304 -13.80 35.38 37.36
N ARG A 305 -13.14 34.23 37.55
CA ARG A 305 -13.61 33.19 38.48
C ARG A 305 -13.30 33.51 39.94
N ASP A 306 -12.24 34.29 40.19
CA ASP A 306 -11.89 34.82 41.51
C ASP A 306 -12.45 36.24 41.63
N HIS A 307 -13.56 36.39 42.36
CA HIS A 307 -14.18 37.69 42.59
C HIS A 307 -13.31 38.63 43.44
N GLY A 308 -12.49 38.10 44.34
CA GLY A 308 -11.55 38.87 45.16
C GLY A 308 -10.48 39.54 44.30
N LEU A 309 -9.92 38.79 43.34
CA LEU A 309 -8.97 39.34 42.36
C LEU A 309 -9.58 40.50 41.55
N LYS A 310 -10.86 40.39 41.16
CA LYS A 310 -11.54 41.47 40.43
C LYS A 310 -11.69 42.72 41.28
N GLN A 311 -12.05 42.57 42.56
CA GLN A 311 -12.17 43.69 43.48
C GLN A 311 -10.82 44.34 43.77
N GLU A 312 -9.78 43.55 44.04
CA GLU A 312 -8.41 44.04 44.24
C GLU A 312 -7.91 44.84 43.03
N LEU A 313 -8.16 44.34 41.81
CA LEU A 313 -7.80 45.03 40.57
C LEU A 313 -8.53 46.39 40.44
N LEU A 314 -9.85 46.41 40.65
CA LEU A 314 -10.65 47.63 40.52
C LEU A 314 -10.42 48.65 41.65
N ALA A 315 -9.81 48.23 42.76
CA ALA A 315 -9.44 49.10 43.87
C ALA A 315 -8.14 49.90 43.61
N VAL A 316 -7.40 49.61 42.54
CA VAL A 316 -6.19 50.35 42.18
C VAL A 316 -6.58 51.73 41.63
N ASN A 317 -6.25 52.78 42.38
CA ASN A 317 -6.48 54.17 41.98
C ASN A 317 -5.37 54.66 41.03
N GLY A 318 -5.71 55.58 40.12
CA GLY A 318 -4.74 56.23 39.22
C GLY A 318 -4.62 55.64 37.81
N VAL A 319 -5.46 54.68 37.45
CA VAL A 319 -5.54 54.10 36.09
C VAL A 319 -7.00 53.82 35.70
N ASP A 320 -7.39 54.09 34.45
CA ASP A 320 -8.73 53.71 33.92
C ASP A 320 -8.72 52.20 33.62
N ILE A 321 -9.58 51.43 34.29
CA ILE A 321 -9.67 49.97 34.13
C ILE A 321 -11.03 49.60 33.56
N ARG A 322 -11.04 48.89 32.43
CA ARG A 322 -12.26 48.38 31.78
C ARG A 322 -12.23 46.87 31.65
N CYS A 323 -13.23 46.21 32.21
CA CYS A 323 -13.36 44.76 32.18
C CYS A 323 -14.49 44.34 31.24
N PHE A 324 -14.20 43.44 30.31
CA PHE A 324 -15.16 42.84 29.39
C PHE A 324 -15.24 41.32 29.62
N SER A 325 -16.40 40.75 29.33
CA SER A 325 -16.60 39.30 29.39
C SER A 325 -15.81 38.57 28.30
N ASP A 326 -15.72 37.24 28.44
CA ASP A 326 -15.15 36.38 27.40
C ASP A 326 -15.74 36.69 26.02
N GLN A 327 -14.87 36.66 25.01
CA GLN A 327 -15.24 36.87 23.61
C GLN A 327 -15.15 35.53 22.85
N PRO A 328 -15.94 35.34 21.78
CA PRO A 328 -15.79 34.18 20.90
C PRO A 328 -14.35 34.06 20.39
N PHE A 329 -13.83 32.84 20.32
CA PHE A 329 -12.44 32.58 19.91
C PHE A 329 -12.11 33.17 18.54
N ALA A 330 -13.04 33.11 17.58
CA ALA A 330 -12.87 33.69 16.24
C ALA A 330 -12.68 35.22 16.25
N ALA A 331 -13.11 35.91 17.31
CA ALA A 331 -12.93 37.36 17.48
C ALA A 331 -11.58 37.73 18.10
N ALA A 332 -10.71 36.76 18.42
CA ALA A 332 -9.40 37.04 19.03
C ALA A 332 -8.55 38.07 18.27
N PRO A 333 -8.42 38.02 16.93
CA PRO A 333 -7.63 39.04 16.22
C PRO A 333 -8.21 40.44 16.38
N ASP A 334 -9.54 40.59 16.43
CA ASP A 334 -10.19 41.88 16.62
C ASP A 334 -10.01 42.38 18.06
N VAL A 335 -10.11 41.49 19.05
CA VAL A 335 -9.84 41.82 20.46
C VAL A 335 -8.41 42.33 20.62
N VAL A 336 -7.43 41.70 19.98
CA VAL A 336 -6.04 42.14 20.06
C VAL A 336 -5.81 43.43 19.26
N ALA A 337 -6.51 43.63 18.13
CA ALA A 337 -6.35 44.80 17.28
C ALA A 337 -6.55 46.13 18.01
N MET A 338 -7.39 46.19 19.05
CA MET A 338 -7.65 47.44 19.79
C MET A 338 -6.43 47.94 20.58
N ALA A 339 -5.51 47.04 20.92
CA ALA A 339 -4.39 47.30 21.82
C ALA A 339 -3.26 48.10 21.14
N ASP A 340 -2.63 48.96 21.93
CA ASP A 340 -1.28 49.50 21.65
C ASP A 340 -0.21 48.62 22.29
N LEU A 341 -0.55 48.00 23.42
CA LEU A 341 0.32 47.16 24.22
C LEU A 341 -0.46 45.98 24.78
N CYS A 342 0.10 44.77 24.74
CA CYS A 342 -0.40 43.61 25.45
C CYS A 342 0.48 43.30 26.66
N VAL A 343 -0.13 43.02 27.81
CA VAL A 343 0.60 42.59 29.02
C VAL A 343 0.28 41.14 29.33
N MET A 344 1.32 40.34 29.49
CA MET A 344 1.25 38.89 29.73
C MET A 344 2.20 38.47 30.85
N TRP A 345 2.26 39.30 31.90
CA TRP A 345 3.17 39.04 33.00
C TRP A 345 2.80 37.74 33.72
N GLN A 346 3.80 36.92 34.05
CA GLN A 346 3.63 35.67 34.77
C GLN A 346 4.70 35.55 35.84
N ASN A 347 4.33 35.08 37.03
CA ASN A 347 5.30 34.87 38.10
C ASN A 347 6.37 33.83 37.67
N PRO A 348 7.66 34.21 37.55
CA PRO A 348 8.76 33.30 37.17
C PRO A 348 9.00 32.17 38.19
N ASP A 349 8.66 32.39 39.46
CA ASP A 349 8.87 31.40 40.53
C ASP A 349 7.88 30.24 40.45
N SER A 350 6.76 30.41 39.74
CA SER A 350 5.81 29.34 39.50
C SER A 350 6.42 28.26 38.61
N ALA A 351 6.39 27.00 39.07
CA ALA A 351 6.90 25.86 38.33
C ALA A 351 6.29 25.73 36.91
N ILE A 352 5.03 26.14 36.74
CA ILE A 352 4.32 26.08 35.45
C ILE A 352 4.88 27.12 34.47
N SER A 353 5.13 28.36 34.93
CA SER A 353 5.59 29.46 34.09
C SER A 353 6.97 29.22 33.46
N ARG A 354 7.80 28.35 34.05
CA ARG A 354 9.16 28.06 33.56
C ARG A 354 9.17 27.42 32.17
N TYR A 355 8.13 26.68 31.82
CA TYR A 355 8.04 25.89 30.59
C TYR A 355 7.01 26.45 29.60
N GLN A 356 6.20 27.42 30.01
CA GLN A 356 5.06 27.87 29.22
C GLN A 356 5.43 29.01 28.28
N THR A 357 5.08 28.87 27.00
CA THR A 357 5.03 29.97 26.03
C THR A 357 3.57 30.42 25.88
N PRO A 358 3.19 31.63 26.32
CA PRO A 358 1.79 32.06 26.23
C PRO A 358 1.29 32.07 24.79
N ALA A 359 0.26 31.28 24.45
CA ALA A 359 -0.32 31.31 23.10
C ALA A 359 -0.82 32.70 22.65
N LYS A 360 -1.13 33.58 23.60
CA LYS A 360 -1.55 34.97 23.37
C LYS A 360 -0.40 35.88 22.94
N LEU A 361 0.84 35.53 23.27
CA LEU A 361 2.03 36.23 22.79
C LEU A 361 2.06 36.20 21.26
N THR A 362 1.76 35.04 20.67
CA THR A 362 1.63 34.90 19.22
C THR A 362 0.56 35.85 18.66
N ASP A 363 -0.62 35.90 19.27
CA ASP A 363 -1.72 36.75 18.79
C ASP A 363 -1.29 38.23 18.75
N ALA A 364 -0.62 38.72 19.80
CA ALA A 364 -0.13 40.09 19.90
C ALA A 364 0.94 40.40 18.85
N LEU A 365 1.94 39.52 18.71
CA LEU A 365 3.01 39.70 17.72
C LEU A 365 2.49 39.62 16.27
N ALA A 366 1.50 38.76 16.02
CA ALA A 366 0.84 38.64 14.71
C ALA A 366 0.09 39.93 14.33
N MET A 367 -0.56 40.56 15.31
CA MET A 367 -1.27 41.83 15.16
C MET A 367 -0.38 43.07 15.30
N GLY A 368 0.94 42.90 15.44
CA GLY A 368 1.87 44.02 15.54
C GLY A 368 1.70 44.86 16.80
N VAL A 369 1.34 44.23 17.91
CA VAL A 369 1.14 44.87 19.21
C VAL A 369 2.35 44.58 20.08
N ASN A 370 2.93 45.61 20.70
CA ASN A 370 4.03 45.47 21.65
C ASN A 370 3.61 44.60 22.83
N VAL A 371 4.54 43.83 23.40
CA VAL A 371 4.25 42.90 24.50
C VAL A 371 5.18 43.14 25.67
N VAL A 372 4.62 43.24 26.88
CA VAL A 372 5.39 43.16 28.13
C VAL A 372 5.08 41.85 28.83
N THR A 373 6.12 41.11 29.19
CA THR A 373 6.02 39.84 29.92
C THR A 373 7.20 39.67 30.87
N ALA A 374 7.13 38.70 31.78
CA ALA A 374 8.25 38.38 32.65
C ALA A 374 9.39 37.67 31.87
N PRO A 375 10.64 37.72 32.35
CA PRO A 375 11.78 37.01 31.75
C PRO A 375 11.68 35.49 32.01
N LEU A 376 10.75 34.84 31.32
CA LEU A 376 10.52 33.40 31.43
C LEU A 376 11.58 32.63 30.64
N PRO A 377 12.08 31.47 31.12
CA PRO A 377 13.07 30.66 30.42
C PRO A 377 12.71 30.38 28.96
N ALA A 378 11.45 30.02 28.68
CA ALA A 378 10.95 29.72 27.34
C ALA A 378 10.91 30.93 26.38
N LEU A 379 11.16 32.16 26.88
CA LEU A 379 11.15 33.41 26.11
C LEU A 379 12.52 34.10 26.08
N LEU A 380 13.52 33.58 26.80
CA LEU A 380 14.84 34.24 26.88
C LEU A 380 15.54 34.34 25.53
N ASP A 381 15.32 33.37 24.64
CA ASP A 381 15.82 33.39 23.26
C ASP A 381 15.30 34.60 22.46
N TRP A 382 14.24 35.26 22.94
CA TRP A 382 13.59 36.39 22.28
C TRP A 382 13.79 37.72 23.02
N ALA A 383 14.60 37.76 24.09
CA ALA A 383 14.76 38.91 24.99
C ALA A 383 15.20 40.23 24.33
N LEU A 384 15.73 40.17 23.10
CA LEU A 384 16.25 41.31 22.34
C LEU A 384 15.38 41.70 21.14
N GLN A 385 14.20 41.09 20.98
CA GLN A 385 13.34 41.34 19.82
C GLN A 385 12.59 42.69 19.99
N PRO A 386 12.68 43.62 19.03
CA PRO A 386 12.04 44.93 19.14
C PRO A 386 10.52 44.83 19.29
N GLY A 387 9.96 45.35 20.40
CA GLY A 387 8.52 45.26 20.68
C GLY A 387 8.16 44.11 21.64
N LEU A 388 9.11 43.28 22.06
CA LEU A 388 8.99 42.35 23.18
C LEU A 388 9.86 42.81 24.34
N PHE A 389 9.22 43.18 25.46
CA PHE A 389 9.87 43.70 26.65
C PHE A 389 9.77 42.69 27.79
N LEU A 390 10.91 42.15 28.22
CA LEU A 390 10.99 41.22 29.35
C LEU A 390 11.36 42.00 30.63
N ALA A 391 10.48 41.98 31.63
CA ALA A 391 10.69 42.74 32.87
C ALA A 391 10.22 42.01 34.12
N GLY A 392 11.05 42.04 35.17
CA GLY A 392 10.65 41.68 36.54
C GLY A 392 9.67 42.71 37.13
N LEU A 393 9.14 42.45 38.33
CA LEU A 393 8.20 43.36 39.00
C LEU A 393 8.82 44.74 39.27
N ASP A 394 10.10 44.77 39.64
CA ASP A 394 10.89 45.97 39.91
C ASP A 394 11.08 46.87 38.69
N GLN A 395 11.08 46.28 37.49
CA GLN A 395 11.29 46.98 36.22
C GLN A 395 9.99 47.13 35.41
N LEU A 396 8.86 46.61 35.90
CA LEU A 396 7.61 46.53 35.16
C LEU A 396 7.10 47.92 34.71
N ALA A 397 7.13 48.92 35.60
CA ALA A 397 6.69 50.28 35.26
C ALA A 397 7.56 50.90 34.15
N ALA A 398 8.88 50.76 34.23
CA ALA A 398 9.80 51.26 33.21
C ALA A 398 9.59 50.58 31.85
N ALA A 399 9.38 49.26 31.85
CA ALA A 399 9.10 48.51 30.63
C ALA A 399 7.75 48.88 30.00
N LEU A 400 6.70 49.09 30.82
CA LEU A 400 5.40 49.56 30.35
C LEU A 400 5.51 50.95 29.71
N GLN A 401 6.24 51.88 30.35
CA GLN A 401 6.49 53.22 29.81
C GLN A 401 7.18 53.15 28.45
N GLN A 402 8.29 52.41 28.37
CA GLN A 402 9.05 52.26 27.13
C GLN A 402 8.22 51.63 26.00
N ALA A 403 7.43 50.60 26.32
CA ALA A 403 6.61 49.91 25.34
C ALA A 403 5.43 50.76 24.83
N LEU A 404 4.85 51.61 25.70
CA LEU A 404 3.81 52.57 25.33
C LEU A 404 4.35 53.69 24.43
N ASP A 405 5.54 54.20 24.73
CA ASP A 405 6.18 55.27 23.95
C ASP A 405 6.65 54.76 22.58
N ALA A 406 7.08 53.51 22.50
CA ALA A 406 7.46 52.85 21.27
C ALA A 406 6.26 52.35 20.42
N ALA A 407 5.01 52.48 20.91
CA ALA A 407 3.85 51.94 20.23
C ALA A 407 3.48 52.74 18.96
N GLY A 408 3.69 52.12 17.79
CA GLY A 408 3.41 52.67 16.47
C GLY A 408 2.13 52.13 15.80
N PRO A 409 1.96 52.40 14.49
CA PRO A 409 0.91 51.75 13.70
C PRO A 409 1.09 50.22 13.72
N PRO A 410 0.00 49.44 13.70
CA PRO A 410 0.09 47.99 13.83
C PRO A 410 0.75 47.40 12.58
N GLN A 411 1.94 46.81 12.74
CA GLN A 411 2.64 46.09 11.71
C GLN A 411 3.11 44.75 12.26
N ARG A 412 2.85 43.67 11.51
CA ARG A 412 3.22 42.31 11.89
C ARG A 412 4.69 42.22 12.31
N HIS A 413 4.94 41.58 13.45
CA HIS A 413 6.28 41.50 14.01
C HIS A 413 7.14 40.47 13.26
N PRO A 414 8.42 40.74 12.92
CA PRO A 414 9.28 39.80 12.18
C PRO A 414 9.47 38.43 12.86
N LEU A 415 9.57 38.39 14.20
CA LEU A 415 9.56 37.14 14.97
C LEU A 415 8.33 36.27 14.69
N PHE A 416 7.16 36.87 14.49
CA PHE A 416 5.96 36.09 14.16
C PHE A 416 6.13 35.38 12.82
N GLU A 417 6.56 36.10 11.77
CA GLU A 417 6.76 35.52 10.44
C GLU A 417 7.84 34.42 10.44
N ARG A 418 8.90 34.60 11.24
CA ARG A 418 10.01 33.64 11.31
C ARG A 418 9.72 32.41 12.16
N GLU A 419 8.89 32.52 13.21
CA GLU A 419 8.76 31.47 14.24
C GLU A 419 7.33 31.03 14.56
N LEU A 420 6.35 31.94 14.49
CA LEU A 420 5.02 31.75 15.07
C LEU A 420 3.88 31.75 14.02
N SER A 421 4.25 31.78 12.74
CA SER A 421 3.34 31.78 11.61
C SER A 421 2.91 30.34 11.26
N PHE A 422 1.72 30.18 10.64
CA PHE A 422 1.27 28.89 10.12
C PHE A 422 2.20 28.37 9.04
N GLU A 423 2.72 29.23 8.15
CA GLU A 423 3.63 28.85 7.09
C GLU A 423 4.89 28.15 7.63
N VAL A 424 5.57 28.78 8.60
CA VAL A 424 6.80 28.21 9.17
C VAL A 424 6.51 26.92 9.93
N ASN A 425 5.48 26.91 10.77
CA ASN A 425 5.18 25.75 11.59
C ASN A 425 4.62 24.58 10.79
N ARG A 426 3.91 24.84 9.68
CA ARG A 426 3.52 23.82 8.69
C ARG A 426 4.74 23.16 8.07
N ASN A 427 5.74 23.94 7.66
CA ASN A 427 6.98 23.41 7.10
C ASN A 427 7.75 22.57 8.12
N ARG A 428 7.83 23.02 9.39
CA ARG A 428 8.45 22.25 10.48
C ARG A 428 7.70 20.94 10.73
N LEU A 429 6.36 20.96 10.73
CA LEU A 429 5.54 19.77 10.92
C LEU A 429 5.71 18.76 9.78
N GLN A 430 5.74 19.22 8.52
CA GLN A 430 6.03 18.36 7.37
C GLN A 430 7.42 17.71 7.45
N GLN A 431 8.43 18.45 7.92
CA GLN A 431 9.77 17.91 8.13
C GLN A 431 9.79 16.87 9.27
N CYS A 432 9.07 17.13 10.36
CA CYS A 432 8.91 16.18 11.47
C CYS A 432 8.33 14.85 10.97
N LEU A 433 7.22 14.90 10.21
CA LEU A 433 6.59 13.68 9.64
C LEU A 433 7.51 12.89 8.72
N LYS A 434 8.32 13.59 7.90
CA LYS A 434 9.29 12.94 7.01
C LYS A 434 10.40 12.23 7.77
N ARG A 435 10.79 12.74 8.94
CA ARG A 435 11.84 12.16 9.80
C ARG A 435 11.29 11.01 10.65
N THR A 436 10.01 11.04 11.00
CA THR A 436 9.34 10.00 11.77
C THR A 436 9.05 8.77 10.90
N GLN A 437 9.98 7.81 10.95
CA GLN A 437 9.80 6.46 10.45
C GLN A 437 8.84 5.69 11.38
N PRO A 438 8.03 4.74 10.87
CA PRO A 438 7.33 3.81 11.75
C PRO A 438 8.36 3.02 12.54
N ALA A 439 8.32 3.07 13.89
CA ALA A 439 9.16 2.19 14.68
C ALA A 439 8.79 0.74 14.37
N GLY A 440 9.80 -0.10 14.21
CA GLY A 440 9.63 -1.54 14.27
C GLY A 440 9.13 -1.99 15.65
N TYR A 441 9.19 -3.29 15.91
CA TYR A 441 8.81 -3.83 17.21
C TYR A 441 9.56 -3.10 18.36
N SER A 442 8.81 -2.58 19.34
CA SER A 442 9.34 -1.96 20.55
C SER A 442 9.03 -2.84 21.76
N PRO A 443 10.05 -3.46 22.39
CA PRO A 443 9.85 -4.29 23.58
C PRO A 443 9.16 -3.55 24.73
N VAL A 444 9.45 -2.25 24.87
CA VAL A 444 8.82 -1.41 25.90
C VAL A 444 7.34 -1.19 25.59
N ALA A 445 6.99 -0.90 24.33
CA ALA A 445 5.58 -0.78 23.94
C ALA A 445 4.83 -2.12 24.13
N ALA A 446 5.49 -3.25 23.86
CA ALA A 446 4.93 -4.58 24.08
C ALA A 446 4.67 -4.86 25.57
N GLN A 447 5.54 -4.40 26.48
CA GLN A 447 5.31 -4.49 27.93
C GLN A 447 4.07 -3.71 28.35
N TRP A 448 3.89 -2.49 27.85
CA TRP A 448 2.68 -1.70 28.08
C TRP A 448 1.42 -2.39 27.52
N GLN A 449 1.53 -2.99 26.35
CA GLN A 449 0.43 -3.70 25.67
C GLN A 449 0.09 -5.06 26.32
N ALA A 450 0.98 -5.60 27.14
CA ALA A 450 0.77 -6.81 27.92
C ALA A 450 0.09 -6.55 29.29
N LEU A 451 -0.14 -5.28 29.65
CA LEU A 451 -0.69 -4.95 30.97
C LEU A 451 -2.15 -5.45 31.10
N PRO A 452 -2.57 -5.93 32.30
CA PRO A 452 -3.92 -6.44 32.54
C PRO A 452 -5.05 -5.45 32.28
N LEU A 453 -4.75 -4.14 32.23
CA LEU A 453 -5.74 -3.10 31.93
C LEU A 453 -6.33 -3.17 30.52
N PHE A 454 -5.73 -3.98 29.63
CA PHE A 454 -6.28 -4.29 28.32
C PHE A 454 -7.14 -5.58 28.31
N TYR A 455 -7.31 -6.26 29.45
CA TYR A 455 -8.19 -7.43 29.57
C TYR A 455 -9.64 -7.08 29.20
N PRO A 456 -10.38 -7.95 28.47
CA PRO A 456 -10.08 -9.35 28.13
C PRO A 456 -9.22 -9.56 26.87
N LEU A 457 -8.67 -8.47 26.32
CA LEU A 457 -7.87 -8.40 25.11
C LEU A 457 -6.42 -7.96 25.44
N PRO A 458 -5.55 -8.82 26.02
CA PRO A 458 -4.13 -8.47 26.10
C PRO A 458 -3.65 -8.13 24.69
N LEU A 459 -3.27 -6.87 24.44
CA LEU A 459 -2.83 -6.42 23.10
C LEU A 459 -1.59 -7.21 22.64
N SER A 460 -0.87 -7.80 23.58
CA SER A 460 0.16 -8.81 23.34
C SER A 460 -0.35 -10.02 22.55
N HIS A 461 -1.58 -10.50 22.72
CA HIS A 461 -2.15 -11.59 21.90
C HIS A 461 -2.38 -11.18 20.43
N LEU A 462 -2.63 -9.89 20.17
CA LEU A 462 -2.73 -9.33 18.82
C LEU A 462 -1.35 -9.11 18.16
N GLN A 463 -0.25 -9.20 18.93
CA GLN A 463 1.13 -8.98 18.48
C GLN A 463 2.06 -10.22 18.57
N GLN A 464 1.85 -11.15 19.50
CA GLN A 464 2.77 -12.25 19.88
C GLN A 464 2.91 -13.39 18.85
N LEU A 465 2.39 -13.22 17.64
CA LEU A 465 2.68 -14.11 16.52
C LEU A 465 3.88 -13.63 15.69
N ALA A 466 4.74 -12.75 16.23
CA ALA A 466 5.98 -12.31 15.61
C ALA A 466 7.18 -13.27 15.89
N ASP A 467 7.08 -14.16 16.89
CA ASP A 467 8.20 -15.03 17.28
C ASP A 467 8.10 -16.48 16.78
N SER A 468 7.09 -16.84 15.97
CA SER A 468 6.91 -18.22 15.49
C SER A 468 6.78 -18.36 13.97
N ASP A 469 7.48 -17.51 13.21
CA ASP A 469 7.42 -17.48 11.73
C ASP A 469 7.93 -18.78 11.05
N SER A 470 8.43 -19.77 11.81
CA SER A 470 8.91 -21.06 11.32
C SER A 470 8.21 -22.32 11.88
N GLY A 471 7.29 -22.24 12.85
CA GLY A 471 6.71 -23.47 13.41
C GLY A 471 5.86 -24.28 12.41
N ILE A 472 5.71 -25.59 12.62
CA ILE A 472 4.84 -26.46 11.77
C ILE A 472 3.77 -27.14 12.63
N THR A 473 2.52 -27.09 12.18
CA THR A 473 1.40 -27.85 12.73
C THR A 473 1.22 -29.14 11.93
N LEU A 474 1.39 -30.29 12.59
CA LEU A 474 1.09 -31.60 12.02
C LEU A 474 -0.37 -31.96 12.27
N ILE A 475 -1.06 -32.47 11.26
CA ILE A 475 -2.47 -32.87 11.32
C ILE A 475 -2.58 -34.32 10.87
N THR A 476 -3.07 -35.17 11.76
CA THR A 476 -3.23 -36.61 11.52
C THR A 476 -4.61 -37.06 11.95
N LEU A 477 -5.30 -37.81 11.09
CA LEU A 477 -6.59 -38.42 11.39
C LEU A 477 -6.39 -39.85 11.84
N THR A 478 -7.22 -40.33 12.77
CA THR A 478 -7.18 -41.71 13.24
C THR A 478 -8.60 -42.26 13.49
N LEU A 479 -8.78 -43.56 13.28
CA LEU A 479 -9.99 -44.33 13.55
C LEU A 479 -9.56 -45.76 13.92
N ASP A 480 -9.78 -46.19 15.16
CA ASP A 480 -9.30 -47.49 15.67
C ASP A 480 -7.80 -47.74 15.34
N GLY A 481 -6.95 -46.70 15.46
CA GLY A 481 -5.65 -46.63 14.80
C GLY A 481 -4.44 -46.69 15.73
N ALA A 482 -4.57 -47.27 16.93
CA ALA A 482 -3.54 -47.20 17.97
C ALA A 482 -2.17 -47.73 17.50
N GLU A 483 -2.14 -48.89 16.85
CA GLU A 483 -0.91 -49.51 16.34
C GLU A 483 -0.25 -48.67 15.23
N LEU A 484 -1.04 -48.13 14.31
CA LEU A 484 -0.55 -47.27 13.23
C LEU A 484 0.08 -46.00 13.82
N LEU A 485 -0.64 -45.34 14.73
CA LEU A 485 -0.20 -44.12 15.38
C LEU A 485 1.04 -44.32 16.26
N GLU A 486 1.15 -45.48 16.93
CA GLU A 486 2.33 -45.85 17.70
C GLU A 486 3.58 -45.86 16.81
N ARG A 487 3.55 -46.60 15.71
CA ARG A 487 4.70 -46.72 14.79
C ARG A 487 5.05 -45.38 14.13
N LEU A 488 4.05 -44.57 13.80
CA LEU A 488 4.28 -43.21 13.30
C LEU A 488 4.98 -42.36 14.36
N PHE A 489 4.52 -42.35 15.61
CA PHE A 489 5.17 -41.59 16.67
C PHE A 489 6.58 -42.11 16.98
N GLU A 490 6.78 -43.42 17.08
CA GLU A 490 8.10 -44.03 17.32
C GLU A 490 9.10 -43.60 16.25
N SER A 491 8.75 -43.78 14.97
CA SER A 491 9.63 -43.42 13.85
C SER A 491 9.84 -41.90 13.72
N PHE A 492 8.76 -41.10 13.84
CA PHE A 492 8.84 -39.65 13.78
C PHE A 492 9.78 -39.08 14.85
N PHE A 493 9.56 -39.42 16.12
CA PHE A 493 10.35 -38.85 17.21
C PHE A 493 11.77 -39.39 17.29
N ALA A 494 12.05 -40.56 16.68
CA ALA A 494 13.41 -41.07 16.56
C ALA A 494 14.23 -40.32 15.49
N ILE A 495 13.60 -39.80 14.44
CA ILE A 495 14.29 -39.32 13.23
C ILE A 495 14.14 -37.80 13.02
N ASN A 496 12.96 -37.22 13.27
CA ASN A 496 12.69 -35.82 12.97
C ASN A 496 13.55 -34.86 13.81
N SER A 497 14.28 -33.95 13.14
CA SER A 497 15.06 -32.91 13.82
C SER A 497 14.36 -31.54 13.91
N TYR A 498 13.24 -31.34 13.20
CA TYR A 498 12.59 -30.03 13.10
C TYR A 498 11.85 -29.60 14.36
N GLN A 499 12.02 -28.33 14.76
CA GLN A 499 11.29 -27.63 15.84
C GLN A 499 11.17 -26.12 15.51
N PRO A 500 10.15 -25.38 16.03
CA PRO A 500 9.10 -25.83 16.94
C PRO A 500 7.93 -26.52 16.21
N LEU A 501 7.29 -27.48 16.88
CA LEU A 501 6.16 -28.26 16.35
C LEU A 501 4.92 -28.22 17.25
N GLU A 502 3.75 -28.37 16.65
CA GLU A 502 2.55 -28.85 17.34
C GLU A 502 1.94 -30.01 16.55
N TRP A 503 1.25 -30.95 17.20
CA TRP A 503 0.62 -32.07 16.53
C TRP A 503 -0.86 -32.20 16.93
N ILE A 504 -1.76 -32.05 15.98
CA ILE A 504 -3.21 -32.21 16.16
C ILE A 504 -3.62 -33.59 15.62
N ILE A 505 -4.06 -34.45 16.52
CA ILE A 505 -4.65 -35.76 16.21
C ILE A 505 -6.17 -35.64 16.22
N VAL A 506 -6.83 -35.93 15.10
CA VAL A 506 -8.29 -35.94 14.98
C VAL A 506 -8.79 -37.37 15.06
N ASP A 507 -9.40 -37.71 16.20
CA ASP A 507 -9.91 -39.05 16.49
C ASP A 507 -11.39 -39.16 16.07
N HIS A 508 -11.65 -40.04 15.10
CA HIS A 508 -13.00 -40.33 14.58
C HIS A 508 -13.78 -41.32 15.45
N GLY A 509 -13.20 -41.79 16.55
CA GLY A 509 -13.83 -42.64 17.55
C GLY A 509 -13.57 -44.13 17.31
N ARG A 510 -14.39 -44.96 17.97
CA ARG A 510 -14.21 -46.42 18.05
C ARG A 510 -15.33 -47.16 17.34
N LEU A 511 -15.26 -47.24 16.01
CA LEU A 511 -16.35 -47.83 15.23
C LEU A 511 -16.34 -49.36 15.30
N ASN A 512 -15.17 -49.98 15.42
CA ASN A 512 -15.03 -51.45 15.32
C ASN A 512 -14.25 -52.09 16.48
N ASN A 513 -13.66 -51.30 17.39
CA ASN A 513 -12.93 -51.82 18.55
C ASN A 513 -13.20 -50.98 19.80
N PRO A 514 -14.12 -51.40 20.69
CA PRO A 514 -14.43 -50.68 21.92
C PRO A 514 -13.23 -50.53 22.87
N ASP A 515 -12.27 -51.47 22.80
CA ASP A 515 -11.07 -51.53 23.63
C ASP A 515 -9.83 -50.88 22.97
N ASP A 516 -10.02 -50.09 21.91
CA ASP A 516 -8.92 -49.46 21.18
C ASP A 516 -8.05 -48.54 22.08
N PRO A 517 -6.72 -48.77 22.15
CA PRO A 517 -5.83 -48.04 23.06
C PRO A 517 -5.31 -46.71 22.50
N THR A 518 -5.90 -46.13 21.43
CA THR A 518 -5.40 -44.87 20.80
C THR A 518 -5.23 -43.73 21.82
N LEU A 519 -6.17 -43.60 22.77
CA LEU A 519 -6.07 -42.58 23.84
C LEU A 519 -4.85 -42.77 24.72
N ALA A 520 -4.53 -44.03 25.08
CA ALA A 520 -3.38 -44.36 25.90
C ALA A 520 -2.06 -44.11 25.16
N VAL A 521 -2.02 -44.43 23.85
CA VAL A 521 -0.90 -44.11 22.97
C VAL A 521 -0.66 -42.59 22.95
N VAL A 522 -1.68 -41.79 22.63
CA VAL A 522 -1.54 -40.32 22.56
C VAL A 522 -1.10 -39.74 23.91
N ALA A 523 -1.69 -40.19 25.02
CA ALA A 523 -1.32 -39.73 26.36
C ALA A 523 0.15 -40.04 26.71
N ARG A 524 0.65 -41.22 26.32
CA ARG A 524 2.06 -41.60 26.53
C ARG A 524 3.02 -40.67 25.79
N TYR A 525 2.73 -40.33 24.53
CA TYR A 525 3.59 -39.43 23.75
C TYR A 525 3.44 -37.96 24.15
N GLN A 526 2.25 -37.54 24.58
CA GLN A 526 2.05 -36.22 25.20
C GLN A 526 2.96 -36.03 26.42
N GLN A 527 3.08 -37.06 27.27
CA GLN A 527 3.96 -37.02 28.44
C GLN A 527 5.45 -37.10 28.07
N ARG A 528 5.81 -37.92 27.08
CA ARG A 528 7.21 -38.14 26.68
C ARG A 528 7.80 -36.98 25.87
N TYR A 529 6.99 -36.26 25.10
CA TYR A 529 7.43 -35.19 24.20
C TYR A 529 6.58 -33.90 24.37
N PRO A 530 6.62 -33.26 25.55
CA PRO A 530 5.78 -32.10 25.86
C PRO A 530 6.04 -30.90 24.92
N GLN A 531 7.26 -30.77 24.39
CA GLN A 531 7.64 -29.71 23.45
C GLN A 531 6.88 -29.75 22.12
N SER A 532 6.38 -30.94 21.73
CA SER A 532 5.66 -31.15 20.47
C SER A 532 4.15 -30.87 20.58
N GLN A 533 3.67 -30.45 21.76
CA GLN A 533 2.30 -29.97 22.00
C GLN A 533 1.22 -30.86 21.35
N ILE A 534 1.29 -32.18 21.55
CA ILE A 534 0.33 -33.11 20.95
C ILE A 534 -1.06 -32.85 21.54
N ARG A 535 -2.06 -32.64 20.68
CA ARG A 535 -3.46 -32.36 21.04
C ARG A 535 -4.36 -33.40 20.39
N LEU A 536 -5.28 -33.96 21.17
CA LEU A 536 -6.31 -34.87 20.67
C LEU A 536 -7.65 -34.14 20.52
N LEU A 537 -8.25 -34.24 19.35
CA LEU A 537 -9.59 -33.72 19.04
C LEU A 537 -10.54 -34.90 18.76
N GLN A 538 -11.45 -35.18 19.68
CA GLN A 538 -12.45 -36.23 19.49
C GLN A 538 -13.63 -35.73 18.65
N ARG A 539 -13.94 -36.43 17.55
CA ARG A 539 -15.06 -36.11 16.64
C ARG A 539 -16.34 -36.87 17.00
N GLY A 540 -16.23 -37.99 17.71
CA GLY A 540 -17.37 -38.81 18.16
C GLY A 540 -18.09 -39.60 17.06
N ARG A 541 -17.75 -39.41 15.78
CA ARG A 541 -18.18 -40.22 14.63
C ARG A 541 -17.16 -40.09 13.49
N ASN A 542 -17.27 -40.96 12.50
CA ASN A 542 -16.41 -40.93 11.30
C ASN A 542 -16.91 -39.89 10.29
N TYR A 543 -16.21 -38.77 10.20
CA TYR A 543 -16.44 -37.70 9.23
C TYR A 543 -15.57 -37.88 7.98
N ARG A 544 -15.78 -37.06 6.95
CA ARG A 544 -14.92 -37.07 5.76
C ARG A 544 -13.52 -36.55 6.09
N PHE A 545 -12.51 -37.04 5.37
CA PHE A 545 -11.12 -36.59 5.51
C PHE A 545 -11.00 -35.06 5.36
N SER A 546 -11.55 -34.51 4.29
CA SER A 546 -11.54 -33.08 3.97
C SER A 546 -12.12 -32.21 5.11
N GLU A 547 -13.26 -32.63 5.68
CA GLU A 547 -13.91 -31.92 6.78
C GLU A 547 -13.06 -31.90 8.05
N SER A 548 -12.47 -33.05 8.40
CA SER A 548 -11.66 -33.18 9.61
C SER A 548 -10.28 -32.52 9.49
N CYS A 549 -9.65 -32.58 8.31
CA CYS A 549 -8.43 -31.82 8.02
C CYS A 549 -8.67 -30.31 8.08
N ASN A 550 -9.76 -29.82 7.49
CA ASN A 550 -10.14 -28.39 7.60
C ASN A 550 -10.43 -27.98 9.04
N PHE A 551 -11.12 -28.84 9.81
CA PHE A 551 -11.41 -28.60 11.22
C PHE A 551 -10.14 -28.48 12.07
N ALA A 552 -9.16 -29.37 11.85
CA ALA A 552 -7.87 -29.30 12.53
C ALA A 552 -7.03 -28.11 12.07
N ALA A 553 -7.00 -27.81 10.77
CA ALA A 553 -6.28 -26.67 10.20
C ALA A 553 -6.77 -25.32 10.75
N ALA A 554 -8.07 -25.22 11.05
CA ALA A 554 -8.64 -24.04 11.71
C ALA A 554 -8.20 -23.90 13.19
N ALA A 555 -7.77 -24.99 13.83
CA ALA A 555 -7.30 -25.01 15.21
C ALA A 555 -5.76 -24.96 15.32
N ALA A 556 -5.06 -24.80 14.19
CA ALA A 556 -3.61 -24.76 14.08
C ALA A 556 -3.03 -23.42 14.55
N ARG A 557 -1.95 -23.47 15.32
CA ARG A 557 -1.19 -22.33 15.84
C ARG A 557 -0.18 -21.80 14.84
N TYR A 558 0.46 -22.68 14.08
CA TYR A 558 1.65 -22.31 13.30
C TYR A 558 1.35 -21.97 11.83
N PRO A 559 2.24 -21.22 11.13
CA PRO A 559 2.00 -20.75 9.77
C PRO A 559 2.12 -21.82 8.68
N TYR A 560 2.64 -23.01 9.01
CA TYR A 560 2.79 -24.13 8.09
C TYR A 560 1.97 -25.33 8.57
N LEU A 561 1.31 -26.00 7.64
CA LEU A 561 0.47 -27.17 7.90
C LEU A 561 1.08 -28.38 7.20
N LEU A 562 1.33 -29.45 7.95
CA LEU A 562 1.62 -30.77 7.41
C LEU A 562 0.40 -31.66 7.61
N PHE A 563 -0.24 -32.07 6.51
CA PHE A 563 -1.20 -33.18 6.53
C PHE A 563 -0.42 -34.48 6.40
N LEU A 564 -0.58 -35.36 7.38
CA LEU A 564 0.21 -36.59 7.52
C LEU A 564 -0.70 -37.75 7.91
N ASN A 565 -0.74 -38.78 7.08
CA ASN A 565 -1.52 -39.98 7.40
C ASN A 565 -0.89 -40.76 8.57
N ASN A 566 -1.73 -41.47 9.32
CA ASN A 566 -1.30 -42.25 10.49
C ASN A 566 -0.56 -43.56 10.14
N ASP A 567 -0.53 -43.95 8.87
CA ASP A 567 0.11 -45.16 8.33
C ASP A 567 1.46 -44.88 7.64
N ILE A 568 2.05 -43.71 7.90
CA ILE A 568 3.41 -43.34 7.50
C ILE A 568 4.43 -43.81 8.55
N ILE A 569 5.57 -44.30 8.08
CA ILE A 569 6.76 -44.62 8.89
C ILE A 569 7.91 -43.76 8.37
N TYR A 570 8.54 -42.99 9.28
CA TYR A 570 9.71 -42.20 8.92
C TYR A 570 10.92 -43.11 8.72
N SER A 571 11.51 -43.07 7.53
CA SER A 571 12.81 -43.69 7.21
C SER A 571 13.92 -42.66 6.95
N ALA A 572 13.55 -41.38 6.88
CA ALA A 572 14.47 -40.26 6.68
C ALA A 572 13.94 -38.99 7.37
N ASP A 573 14.84 -38.05 7.69
CA ASP A 573 14.49 -36.75 8.28
C ASP A 573 13.91 -35.79 7.22
N ALA A 574 12.68 -36.06 6.82
CA ALA A 574 12.02 -35.43 5.69
C ALA A 574 11.50 -34.01 5.94
N LEU A 575 11.11 -33.71 7.18
CA LEU A 575 10.38 -32.48 7.50
C LEU A 575 11.23 -31.20 7.31
N PRO A 576 12.52 -31.15 7.71
CA PRO A 576 13.39 -30.00 7.40
C PRO A 576 13.57 -29.78 5.90
N ALA A 577 13.75 -30.85 5.12
CA ALA A 577 13.91 -30.77 3.67
C ALA A 577 12.63 -30.27 2.99
N ALA A 578 11.47 -30.75 3.43
CA ALA A 578 10.16 -30.30 2.95
C ALA A 578 9.92 -28.82 3.29
N PHE A 579 10.22 -28.42 4.53
CA PHE A 579 10.10 -27.02 4.97
C PHE A 579 10.98 -26.07 4.15
N ALA A 580 12.24 -26.44 3.90
CA ALA A 580 13.16 -25.64 3.10
C ALA A 580 12.62 -25.35 1.69
N LYS A 581 11.86 -26.28 1.09
CA LYS A 581 11.24 -26.07 -0.23
C LYS A 581 10.11 -25.05 -0.22
N LEU A 582 9.41 -24.87 0.90
CA LEU A 582 8.47 -23.77 1.06
C LEU A 582 9.13 -22.40 1.25
N GLY A 583 10.47 -22.32 1.27
CA GLY A 583 11.19 -21.05 1.08
C GLY A 583 10.97 -20.45 -0.31
N ASP A 584 10.65 -21.27 -1.32
CA ASP A 584 10.29 -20.80 -2.66
C ASP A 584 8.79 -20.46 -2.72
N ALA A 585 8.49 -19.18 -2.97
CA ALA A 585 7.12 -18.68 -3.07
C ALA A 585 6.31 -19.31 -4.22
N PHE A 586 6.97 -19.91 -5.23
CA PHE A 586 6.33 -20.63 -6.32
C PHE A 586 5.83 -22.02 -5.91
N ILE A 587 6.36 -22.61 -4.85
CA ILE A 587 5.92 -23.91 -4.36
C ILE A 587 4.74 -23.72 -3.42
N GLY A 588 3.59 -24.31 -3.76
CA GLY A 588 2.35 -24.25 -2.99
C GLY A 588 2.17 -25.45 -2.06
N ALA A 589 2.61 -26.63 -2.49
CA ALA A 589 2.55 -27.87 -1.73
C ALA A 589 3.84 -28.68 -1.91
N VAL A 590 4.29 -29.33 -0.84
CA VAL A 590 5.46 -30.22 -0.86
C VAL A 590 5.05 -31.62 -0.42
N GLY A 591 5.33 -32.60 -1.27
CA GLY A 591 5.24 -34.03 -0.99
C GLY A 591 6.61 -34.70 -0.96
N ILE A 592 6.64 -36.00 -0.70
CA ILE A 592 7.86 -36.80 -0.63
C ILE A 592 7.64 -38.18 -1.25
N ARG A 593 8.72 -38.81 -1.75
CA ARG A 593 8.70 -40.19 -2.22
C ARG A 593 8.17 -41.12 -1.13
N LEU A 594 7.25 -41.99 -1.52
CA LEU A 594 6.71 -43.03 -0.64
C LEU A 594 7.06 -44.41 -1.19
N ASP A 595 7.66 -45.24 -0.34
CA ASP A 595 8.11 -46.59 -0.66
C ASP A 595 7.24 -47.64 0.07
N ASP A 596 7.18 -48.85 -0.46
CA ASP A 596 6.58 -49.98 0.27
C ASP A 596 7.37 -50.30 1.55
N PRO A 597 6.68 -50.66 2.65
CA PRO A 597 7.34 -51.11 3.87
C PRO A 597 7.84 -52.54 3.69
N THR A 598 9.14 -52.69 3.46
CA THR A 598 9.80 -53.98 3.13
C THR A 598 9.48 -55.10 4.13
N GLU A 599 9.35 -54.78 5.42
CA GLU A 599 9.07 -55.76 6.49
C GLU A 599 7.62 -56.25 6.51
N SER A 600 6.70 -55.53 5.86
CA SER A 600 5.26 -55.84 5.82
C SER A 600 4.82 -56.54 4.53
N LEU A 601 5.74 -56.76 3.59
CA LEU A 601 5.43 -57.41 2.31
C LEU A 601 5.35 -58.95 2.46
N PRO A 602 4.42 -59.62 1.77
CA PRO A 602 4.39 -61.07 1.67
C PRO A 602 5.74 -61.64 1.18
N SER A 603 6.14 -62.79 1.73
CA SER A 603 7.40 -63.46 1.35
C SER A 603 7.48 -63.67 -0.17
N GLY A 604 8.49 -63.09 -0.82
CA GLY A 604 8.72 -63.16 -2.26
C GLY A 604 8.29 -61.93 -3.07
N GLN A 605 7.68 -60.90 -2.46
CA GLN A 605 7.44 -59.61 -3.12
C GLN A 605 8.58 -58.62 -2.86
N ALA A 606 9.01 -57.92 -3.91
CA ALA A 606 9.96 -56.83 -3.82
C ALA A 606 9.24 -55.50 -3.47
N ALA A 607 9.92 -54.63 -2.75
CA ALA A 607 9.42 -53.30 -2.43
C ALA A 607 9.41 -52.41 -3.68
N THR A 608 8.35 -51.62 -3.84
CA THR A 608 8.13 -50.71 -4.96
C THR A 608 8.07 -49.25 -4.48
N VAL A 609 8.18 -48.30 -5.41
CA VAL A 609 7.91 -46.89 -5.14
C VAL A 609 6.44 -46.60 -5.43
N GLN A 610 5.69 -46.18 -4.41
CA GLN A 610 4.26 -45.91 -4.48
C GLN A 610 3.91 -44.49 -4.95
N HIS A 611 4.81 -43.52 -4.74
CA HIS A 611 4.55 -42.12 -5.07
C HIS A 611 5.83 -41.37 -5.47
N LEU A 612 5.80 -40.75 -6.64
CA LEU A 612 6.76 -39.72 -7.09
C LEU A 612 6.09 -38.41 -7.51
N GLY A 613 4.76 -38.35 -7.41
CA GLY A 613 3.92 -37.31 -7.99
C GLY A 613 2.63 -37.88 -8.55
N ILE A 614 1.87 -37.05 -9.26
CA ILE A 614 0.58 -37.40 -9.87
C ILE A 614 0.65 -37.12 -11.37
N GLU A 615 0.32 -38.13 -12.17
CA GLU A 615 0.14 -38.03 -13.62
C GLU A 615 -1.35 -38.12 -14.00
N PHE A 616 -1.69 -37.70 -15.23
CA PHE A 616 -3.07 -37.72 -15.73
C PHE A 616 -3.19 -38.64 -16.93
N VAL A 617 -3.91 -39.74 -16.77
CA VAL A 617 -3.98 -40.84 -17.74
C VAL A 617 -5.41 -41.00 -18.24
N TRP A 618 -5.58 -41.17 -19.56
CA TRP A 618 -6.89 -41.37 -20.18
C TRP A 618 -7.58 -42.63 -19.64
N HIS A 619 -8.81 -42.49 -19.14
CA HIS A 619 -9.62 -43.62 -18.69
C HIS A 619 -10.83 -43.84 -19.61
N PRO A 620 -10.89 -44.92 -20.39
CA PRO A 620 -11.91 -45.10 -21.44
C PRO A 620 -13.34 -45.16 -20.88
N GLU A 621 -13.56 -45.80 -19.73
CA GLU A 621 -14.91 -45.95 -19.17
C GLU A 621 -15.44 -44.67 -18.51
N ARG A 622 -14.53 -43.79 -18.03
CA ARG A 622 -14.89 -42.52 -17.37
C ARG A 622 -14.84 -41.33 -18.34
N GLY A 623 -14.18 -41.52 -19.49
CA GLY A 623 -14.09 -40.57 -20.59
C GLY A 623 -13.40 -39.26 -20.23
N TYR A 624 -12.32 -39.32 -19.43
CA TYR A 624 -11.47 -38.16 -19.12
C TYR A 624 -10.06 -38.60 -18.67
N TYR A 625 -9.12 -37.66 -18.63
CA TYR A 625 -7.79 -37.88 -18.05
C TYR A 625 -7.85 -37.82 -16.54
N GLN A 626 -7.82 -38.99 -15.90
CA GLN A 626 -7.93 -39.12 -14.45
C GLN A 626 -6.54 -39.09 -13.78
N PRO A 627 -6.44 -38.58 -12.55
CA PRO A 627 -5.18 -38.60 -11.81
C PRO A 627 -4.79 -40.03 -11.41
N GLN A 628 -3.50 -40.35 -11.52
CA GLN A 628 -2.87 -41.60 -11.08
C GLN A 628 -1.55 -41.32 -10.37
N GLN A 629 -1.20 -42.16 -9.40
CA GLN A 629 0.08 -42.09 -8.72
C GLN A 629 1.21 -42.50 -9.68
N ILE A 630 2.27 -41.71 -9.78
CA ILE A 630 3.49 -42.12 -10.48
C ILE A 630 4.20 -43.16 -9.60
N ARG A 631 4.34 -44.39 -10.10
CA ARG A 631 4.90 -45.56 -9.39
C ARG A 631 6.12 -46.13 -10.12
N CYS A 632 7.00 -46.82 -9.39
CA CYS A 632 8.07 -47.64 -9.96
C CYS A 632 8.03 -49.04 -9.36
N ASP A 633 8.14 -50.08 -10.19
CA ASP A 633 8.07 -51.48 -9.77
C ASP A 633 9.27 -51.94 -8.91
N HIS A 634 10.29 -51.09 -8.77
CA HIS A 634 11.53 -51.38 -8.04
C HIS A 634 11.98 -50.13 -7.27
N LEU A 635 12.66 -50.33 -6.15
CA LEU A 635 13.35 -49.24 -5.47
C LEU A 635 14.55 -48.73 -6.32
N PRO A 636 14.89 -47.44 -6.26
CA PRO A 636 16.00 -46.87 -7.04
C PRO A 636 17.35 -47.56 -6.78
N GLU A 637 17.56 -48.09 -5.57
CA GLU A 637 18.77 -48.82 -5.21
C GLU A 637 18.84 -50.25 -5.79
N GLN A 638 17.74 -50.73 -6.39
CA GLN A 638 17.59 -52.09 -6.95
C GLN A 638 17.30 -52.07 -8.46
N GLN A 639 17.51 -50.93 -9.12
CA GLN A 639 17.18 -50.75 -10.53
C GLN A 639 18.02 -51.70 -11.42
N PRO A 640 17.38 -52.59 -12.21
CA PRO A 640 18.10 -53.40 -13.20
C PRO A 640 18.57 -52.53 -14.38
N ASP A 641 19.76 -52.82 -14.93
CA ASP A 641 20.31 -52.14 -16.12
C ASP A 641 19.36 -52.20 -17.35
N SER A 642 18.38 -53.10 -17.34
CA SER A 642 17.40 -53.32 -18.41
C SER A 642 16.06 -52.62 -18.23
N ALA A 643 15.85 -51.86 -17.15
CA ALA A 643 14.57 -51.19 -16.91
C ALA A 643 14.35 -50.00 -17.88
N PRO A 644 13.13 -49.81 -18.41
CA PRO A 644 12.83 -48.66 -19.26
C PRO A 644 13.04 -47.34 -18.49
N PRO A 645 13.65 -46.32 -19.10
CA PRO A 645 13.84 -45.03 -18.45
C PRO A 645 12.49 -44.37 -18.17
N LEU A 646 12.36 -43.76 -16.99
CA LEU A 646 11.21 -42.93 -16.63
C LEU A 646 11.03 -41.81 -17.66
N LEU A 647 9.78 -41.47 -17.98
CA LEU A 647 9.47 -40.35 -18.87
C LEU A 647 10.01 -39.03 -18.28
N PRO A 648 10.39 -38.02 -19.08
CA PRO A 648 11.01 -36.79 -18.57
C PRO A 648 10.22 -36.05 -17.47
N HIS A 649 8.88 -36.12 -17.51
CA HIS A 649 8.03 -35.54 -16.46
C HIS A 649 7.99 -36.38 -15.17
N GLN A 650 8.26 -37.69 -15.26
CA GLN A 650 8.40 -38.61 -14.12
C GLN A 650 9.79 -38.47 -13.46
N GLN A 651 10.75 -37.81 -14.12
CA GLN A 651 12.08 -37.48 -13.57
C GLN A 651 12.12 -36.10 -12.88
N SER A 652 11.07 -35.28 -13.01
CA SER A 652 10.99 -33.94 -12.43
C SER A 652 10.53 -33.98 -10.97
N ASN A 653 11.13 -33.17 -10.11
CA ASN A 653 10.60 -32.94 -8.76
C ASN A 653 9.43 -31.95 -8.74
N LEU A 654 9.26 -31.14 -9.79
CA LEU A 654 8.05 -30.34 -9.97
C LEU A 654 6.94 -31.23 -10.49
N GLN A 655 5.81 -31.22 -9.78
CA GLN A 655 4.68 -32.11 -9.98
C GLN A 655 3.38 -31.30 -10.02
N GLN A 656 2.38 -31.80 -10.75
CA GLN A 656 1.07 -31.14 -10.80
C GLN A 656 0.35 -31.24 -9.44
N ALA A 657 0.50 -32.39 -8.79
CA ALA A 657 -0.04 -32.64 -7.47
C ALA A 657 0.83 -33.64 -6.70
N VAL A 658 0.66 -33.63 -5.38
CA VAL A 658 1.25 -34.60 -4.44
C VAL A 658 0.14 -35.22 -3.59
N THR A 659 0.41 -36.38 -3.00
CA THR A 659 -0.54 -37.12 -2.16
C THR A 659 -0.72 -36.47 -0.77
N GLY A 660 -1.93 -36.57 -0.23
CA GLY A 660 -2.26 -36.17 1.14
C GLY A 660 -1.61 -37.04 2.23
N ALA A 661 -0.94 -38.13 1.86
CA ALA A 661 -0.20 -38.97 2.81
C ALA A 661 0.98 -38.22 3.47
N PHE A 662 1.61 -37.30 2.73
CA PHE A 662 2.53 -36.29 3.25
C PHE A 662 2.37 -35.03 2.39
N LEU A 663 1.69 -34.01 2.91
CA LEU A 663 1.46 -32.74 2.20
C LEU A 663 1.74 -31.56 3.11
N LEU A 664 2.87 -30.88 2.89
CA LEU A 664 3.26 -29.66 3.59
C LEU A 664 2.87 -28.43 2.76
N CYS A 665 2.18 -27.46 3.38
CA CYS A 665 1.81 -26.21 2.73
C CYS A 665 1.80 -25.02 3.71
N ARG A 666 1.74 -23.80 3.18
CA ARG A 666 1.53 -22.60 4.01
C ARG A 666 0.05 -22.53 4.40
N ARG A 667 -0.23 -22.29 5.68
CA ARG A 667 -1.59 -22.10 6.18
C ARG A 667 -2.32 -20.96 5.47
N ALA A 668 -1.61 -19.89 5.12
CA ALA A 668 -2.15 -18.78 4.36
C ALA A 668 -2.61 -19.19 2.95
N ASP A 669 -1.80 -19.98 2.23
CA ASP A 669 -2.15 -20.47 0.90
C ASP A 669 -3.35 -21.43 0.98
N PHE A 670 -3.32 -22.35 1.95
CA PHE A 670 -4.42 -23.29 2.23
C PHE A 670 -5.73 -22.56 2.54
N ALA A 671 -5.70 -21.54 3.41
CA ALA A 671 -6.87 -20.74 3.75
C ALA A 671 -7.37 -19.91 2.56
N GLN A 672 -6.46 -19.37 1.72
CA GLN A 672 -6.80 -18.53 0.58
C GLN A 672 -7.59 -19.29 -0.49
N ILE A 673 -7.30 -20.58 -0.71
CA ILE A 673 -8.07 -21.43 -1.64
C ILE A 673 -9.28 -22.11 -0.98
N GLY A 674 -9.55 -21.84 0.31
CA GLY A 674 -10.69 -22.40 1.05
C GLY A 674 -10.47 -23.81 1.61
N GLY A 675 -9.22 -24.26 1.73
CA GLY A 675 -8.86 -25.57 2.28
C GLY A 675 -9.22 -26.76 1.38
N PHE A 676 -9.34 -27.95 1.96
CA PHE A 676 -9.81 -29.13 1.23
C PHE A 676 -11.28 -28.99 0.85
N SER A 677 -11.61 -29.40 -0.38
CA SER A 677 -12.99 -29.33 -0.88
C SER A 677 -13.85 -30.42 -0.22
N PRO A 678 -14.95 -30.08 0.49
CA PRO A 678 -15.77 -31.05 1.23
C PRO A 678 -16.63 -31.94 0.32
N VAL A 679 -16.61 -31.69 -1.01
CA VAL A 679 -17.34 -32.47 -2.02
C VAL A 679 -16.77 -33.88 -2.17
N TYR A 680 -15.48 -34.07 -1.87
CA TYR A 680 -14.81 -35.35 -1.95
C TYR A 680 -14.95 -36.12 -0.64
N ASP A 681 -15.08 -37.43 -0.77
CA ASP A 681 -15.22 -38.37 0.35
C ASP A 681 -14.14 -39.45 0.22
N TYR A 682 -13.02 -39.25 0.94
CA TYR A 682 -11.84 -40.13 0.95
C TYR A 682 -11.27 -40.45 -0.44
N GLY A 683 -10.63 -39.46 -1.06
CA GLY A 683 -9.85 -39.55 -2.30
C GLY A 683 -10.08 -38.37 -3.25
N LEU A 684 -9.00 -37.89 -3.89
CA LEU A 684 -8.92 -36.77 -4.84
C LEU A 684 -8.93 -35.36 -4.22
N GLU A 685 -9.23 -35.20 -2.92
CA GLU A 685 -9.22 -33.89 -2.26
C GLU A 685 -7.84 -33.22 -2.22
N ASP A 686 -6.78 -34.01 -2.11
CA ASP A 686 -5.37 -33.61 -2.13
C ASP A 686 -4.93 -33.13 -3.52
N ILE A 687 -5.29 -33.88 -4.55
CA ILE A 687 -5.04 -33.50 -5.94
C ILE A 687 -5.81 -32.24 -6.30
N ASP A 688 -7.10 -32.15 -5.92
CA ASP A 688 -7.90 -30.95 -6.13
C ASP A 688 -7.34 -29.73 -5.40
N LEU A 689 -6.81 -29.90 -4.18
CA LEU A 689 -6.12 -28.83 -3.45
C LEU A 689 -4.90 -28.34 -4.25
N CYS A 690 -4.05 -29.25 -4.72
CA CYS A 690 -2.85 -28.92 -5.50
C CYS A 690 -3.19 -28.21 -6.82
N LEU A 691 -4.21 -28.68 -7.54
CA LEU A 691 -4.67 -28.05 -8.78
C LEU A 691 -5.26 -26.66 -8.52
N ARG A 692 -5.95 -26.44 -7.39
CA ARG A 692 -6.40 -25.09 -6.99
C ARG A 692 -5.24 -24.18 -6.60
N LEU A 693 -4.21 -24.68 -5.91
CA LEU A 693 -3.00 -23.91 -5.65
C LEU A 693 -2.36 -23.43 -6.97
N GLN A 694 -2.31 -24.30 -7.98
CA GLN A 694 -1.77 -23.95 -9.29
C GLN A 694 -2.68 -22.97 -10.03
N ARG A 695 -3.99 -23.26 -10.16
CA ARG A 695 -4.94 -22.45 -10.92
C ARG A 695 -5.18 -21.07 -10.29
N ASP A 696 -5.38 -21.02 -8.97
CA ASP A 696 -5.87 -19.82 -8.28
C ASP A 696 -4.72 -18.96 -7.73
N LEU A 697 -3.59 -19.57 -7.37
CA LEU A 697 -2.44 -18.88 -6.78
C LEU A 697 -1.16 -18.90 -7.63
N ASP A 698 -1.14 -19.60 -8.77
CA ASP A 698 0.05 -19.81 -9.60
C ASP A 698 1.19 -20.48 -8.82
N LYS A 699 0.84 -21.44 -7.95
CA LYS A 699 1.78 -22.18 -7.10
C LYS A 699 1.70 -23.68 -7.37
N THR A 700 2.85 -24.28 -7.70
CA THR A 700 2.93 -25.68 -8.11
C THR A 700 3.26 -26.63 -6.95
N SER A 701 3.19 -27.93 -7.19
CA SER A 701 3.58 -28.94 -6.21
C SER A 701 5.03 -29.38 -6.42
N TYR A 702 5.71 -29.74 -5.34
CA TYR A 702 7.08 -30.28 -5.39
C TYR A 702 7.13 -31.62 -4.66
N CYS A 703 7.52 -32.69 -5.35
CA CYS A 703 7.77 -33.99 -4.72
C CYS A 703 9.27 -34.17 -4.50
N ILE A 704 9.68 -34.35 -3.25
CA ILE A 704 11.06 -34.69 -2.93
C ILE A 704 11.29 -36.17 -3.27
N THR A 705 12.09 -36.44 -4.30
CA THR A 705 12.38 -37.81 -4.78
C THR A 705 13.68 -38.40 -4.20
N THR A 706 14.52 -37.56 -3.61
CA THR A 706 15.83 -37.92 -3.04
C THR A 706 15.77 -38.48 -1.62
N LEU A 707 14.64 -38.32 -0.95
CA LEU A 707 14.35 -38.85 0.38
C LEU A 707 13.04 -39.63 0.28
N SER A 708 12.89 -40.67 1.09
CA SER A 708 11.64 -41.42 1.16
C SER A 708 11.17 -41.67 2.59
N LEU A 709 9.85 -41.86 2.69
CA LEU A 709 9.15 -42.42 3.83
C LEU A 709 8.48 -43.73 3.39
N GLN A 710 8.18 -44.62 4.34
CA GLN A 710 7.41 -45.82 4.04
C GLN A 710 5.93 -45.59 4.29
N HIS A 711 5.06 -46.15 3.45
CA HIS A 711 3.61 -45.96 3.54
C HIS A 711 2.85 -47.30 3.44
N GLN A 712 2.09 -47.65 4.48
CA GLN A 712 1.27 -48.88 4.52
C GLN A 712 -0.08 -48.68 3.83
N GLU A 713 -0.04 -48.50 2.51
CA GLU A 713 -1.19 -48.12 1.69
C GLU A 713 -2.41 -49.06 1.87
N SER A 714 -3.59 -48.47 2.08
CA SER A 714 -4.91 -49.14 2.09
C SER A 714 -5.24 -50.03 3.30
N THR A 715 -4.42 -50.00 4.36
CA THR A 715 -4.67 -50.74 5.62
C THR A 715 -6.01 -50.35 6.29
N THR A 716 -6.41 -49.08 6.18
CA THR A 716 -7.68 -48.54 6.74
C THR A 716 -8.89 -48.61 5.80
N ARG A 717 -8.68 -48.80 4.48
CA ARG A 717 -9.72 -48.68 3.43
C ARG A 717 -10.38 -50.01 3.04
N ASN A 718 -9.81 -51.16 3.42
CA ASN A 718 -10.24 -52.48 2.95
C ASN A 718 -11.39 -53.15 3.73
N ARG A 719 -12.11 -52.44 4.60
CA ARG A 719 -13.18 -53.05 5.41
C ARG A 719 -14.58 -53.06 4.76
N ASP A 720 -14.80 -52.35 3.65
CA ASP A 720 -16.06 -52.44 2.87
C ASP A 720 -15.86 -52.09 1.37
N LEU A 721 -15.68 -53.10 0.52
CA LEU A 721 -15.31 -52.94 -0.89
C LEU A 721 -16.42 -52.31 -1.75
N ALA A 722 -17.70 -52.55 -1.42
CA ALA A 722 -18.83 -52.05 -2.19
C ALA A 722 -19.06 -50.54 -1.99
N LEU A 723 -19.06 -50.10 -0.72
CA LEU A 723 -19.12 -48.68 -0.34
C LEU A 723 -17.92 -47.88 -0.86
N THR A 724 -16.77 -48.53 -1.03
CA THR A 724 -15.55 -47.91 -1.57
C THR A 724 -15.66 -47.64 -3.08
N ARG A 725 -16.35 -48.49 -3.86
CA ARG A 725 -16.50 -48.29 -5.31
C ARG A 725 -17.42 -47.12 -5.64
N GLU A 726 -18.59 -47.05 -5.00
CA GLU A 726 -19.55 -45.94 -5.21
C GLU A 726 -18.93 -44.58 -4.87
N ARG A 727 -18.22 -44.48 -3.74
CA ARG A 727 -17.49 -43.27 -3.33
C ARG A 727 -16.45 -42.85 -4.36
N ARG A 728 -15.66 -43.79 -4.88
CA ARG A 728 -14.65 -43.53 -5.92
C ARG A 728 -15.29 -42.99 -7.18
N GLU A 729 -16.33 -43.64 -7.70
CA GLU A 729 -17.02 -43.15 -8.91
C GLU A 729 -17.61 -41.76 -8.70
N ARG A 730 -18.19 -41.48 -7.53
CA ARG A 730 -18.70 -40.15 -7.19
C ARG A 730 -17.60 -39.09 -7.15
N ASN A 731 -16.45 -39.38 -6.54
CA ASN A 731 -15.33 -38.44 -6.49
C ASN A 731 -14.78 -38.17 -7.91
N HIS A 732 -14.61 -39.20 -8.73
CA HIS A 732 -14.18 -39.05 -10.12
C HIS A 732 -15.20 -38.27 -10.97
N HIS A 733 -16.51 -38.46 -10.74
CA HIS A 733 -17.55 -37.66 -11.39
C HIS A 733 -17.40 -36.16 -11.08
N TYR A 734 -17.25 -35.79 -9.81
CA TYR A 734 -17.05 -34.38 -9.42
C TYR A 734 -15.71 -33.82 -9.91
N PHE A 735 -14.66 -34.64 -9.86
CA PHE A 735 -13.35 -34.23 -10.33
C PHE A 735 -13.36 -33.95 -11.84
N LYS A 736 -13.99 -34.82 -12.64
CA LYS A 736 -14.19 -34.61 -14.08
C LYS A 736 -14.93 -33.30 -14.34
N LEU A 737 -16.10 -33.09 -13.72
CA LEU A 737 -16.89 -31.86 -13.89
C LEU A 737 -16.10 -30.58 -13.62
N ARG A 738 -15.07 -30.66 -12.76
CA ARG A 738 -14.26 -29.51 -12.37
C ARG A 738 -12.98 -29.34 -13.20
N TRP A 739 -12.38 -30.43 -13.66
CA TRP A 739 -11.00 -30.43 -14.16
C TRP A 739 -10.79 -31.05 -15.54
N ASP A 740 -11.83 -31.53 -16.24
CA ASP A 740 -11.69 -32.23 -17.54
C ASP A 740 -10.80 -31.47 -18.53
N ASP A 741 -11.16 -30.22 -18.84
CA ASP A 741 -10.38 -29.36 -19.75
C ASP A 741 -8.94 -29.17 -19.29
N TYR A 742 -8.74 -29.06 -17.98
CA TYR A 742 -7.43 -28.80 -17.38
C TYR A 742 -6.53 -30.03 -17.45
N THR A 743 -7.07 -31.22 -17.13
CA THR A 743 -6.30 -32.47 -17.19
C THR A 743 -6.04 -32.92 -18.63
N GLN A 744 -6.95 -32.62 -19.55
CA GLN A 744 -6.73 -32.81 -20.98
C GLN A 744 -5.56 -31.97 -21.48
N GLN A 745 -5.52 -30.67 -21.15
CA GLN A 745 -4.40 -29.79 -21.54
C GLN A 745 -3.06 -30.29 -21.00
N ILE A 746 -3.01 -30.74 -19.74
CA ILE A 746 -1.81 -31.31 -19.14
C ILE A 746 -1.37 -32.59 -19.87
N ALA A 747 -2.32 -33.48 -20.17
CA ALA A 747 -2.01 -34.73 -20.84
C ALA A 747 -1.59 -34.54 -22.30
N GLU A 748 -2.19 -33.60 -23.03
CA GLU A 748 -1.78 -33.21 -24.38
C GLU A 748 -0.35 -32.66 -24.38
N GLN A 749 0.02 -31.85 -23.38
CA GLN A 749 1.40 -31.38 -23.21
C GLN A 749 2.38 -32.54 -22.97
N TYR A 750 1.99 -33.56 -22.19
CA TYR A 750 2.83 -34.74 -21.96
C TYR A 750 2.92 -35.66 -23.18
N GLN A 751 1.84 -35.85 -23.93
CA GLN A 751 1.83 -36.65 -25.16
C GLN A 751 2.66 -36.00 -26.27
N GLN A 752 2.56 -34.68 -26.44
CA GLN A 752 3.43 -33.93 -27.35
C GLN A 752 4.90 -34.03 -26.94
N ALA A 753 5.20 -34.13 -25.64
CA ALA A 753 6.55 -34.33 -25.13
C ALA A 753 7.12 -35.75 -25.28
N ALA A 754 6.29 -36.75 -25.59
CA ALA A 754 6.68 -38.14 -25.68
C ALA A 754 6.83 -38.68 -27.12
N ASP A 755 6.39 -37.93 -28.16
CA ASP A 755 6.50 -38.34 -29.57
C ASP A 755 7.84 -37.89 -30.21
N PRO A 756 8.74 -38.83 -30.54
CA PRO A 756 10.08 -38.52 -31.06
C PRO A 756 10.10 -37.97 -32.51
N ASP A 757 9.03 -38.18 -33.31
CA ASP A 757 8.96 -37.73 -34.72
C ASP A 757 8.14 -36.44 -34.91
N SER A 758 7.45 -35.96 -33.87
CA SER A 758 6.55 -34.80 -33.92
C SER A 758 7.23 -33.45 -34.19
N GLY A 759 8.56 -33.41 -34.32
CA GLY A 759 9.33 -32.16 -34.36
C GLY A 759 9.25 -31.38 -33.03
N TYR A 760 8.61 -31.95 -32.00
CA TYR A 760 8.68 -31.49 -30.64
C TYR A 760 10.10 -31.75 -30.14
N ARG A 761 10.95 -30.73 -30.29
CA ARG A 761 12.10 -30.62 -29.39
C ARG A 761 11.50 -30.60 -27.98
N PRO A 762 11.96 -31.44 -27.04
CA PRO A 762 11.54 -31.29 -25.65
C PRO A 762 11.65 -29.80 -25.34
N GLN A 763 10.53 -29.17 -24.94
CA GLN A 763 10.64 -27.85 -24.35
C GLN A 763 11.75 -28.00 -23.34
N PRO A 764 12.87 -27.28 -23.52
CA PRO A 764 14.03 -27.59 -22.75
C PRO A 764 13.58 -27.52 -21.30
N SER A 765 13.89 -28.56 -20.55
CA SER A 765 13.75 -28.60 -19.09
C SER A 765 14.47 -27.44 -18.39
N SER A 766 15.07 -26.52 -19.16
CA SER A 766 15.46 -25.17 -18.78
C SER A 766 14.40 -24.14 -19.19
N ARG A 767 13.57 -23.72 -18.23
CA ARG A 767 12.73 -22.51 -18.23
C ARG A 767 13.48 -21.34 -18.91
N LEU A 768 12.94 -20.68 -19.95
CA LEU A 768 13.65 -19.55 -20.59
C LEU A 768 13.68 -18.33 -19.65
N ASN A 769 14.86 -17.85 -19.27
CA ASN A 769 15.00 -16.64 -18.45
C ASN A 769 15.14 -15.40 -19.35
N LEU A 770 14.14 -14.53 -19.31
CA LEU A 770 14.06 -13.31 -20.12
C LEU A 770 14.20 -12.07 -19.21
N LEU A 771 15.23 -11.26 -19.41
CA LEU A 771 15.42 -9.99 -18.70
C LEU A 771 15.14 -8.81 -19.62
N PHE A 772 14.00 -8.17 -19.44
CA PHE A 772 13.71 -6.88 -20.07
C PHE A 772 14.58 -5.78 -19.45
N VAL A 773 15.06 -4.84 -20.26
CA VAL A 773 15.80 -3.64 -19.81
C VAL A 773 15.08 -2.41 -20.37
N LEU A 774 14.32 -1.74 -19.52
CA LEU A 774 13.41 -0.66 -19.90
C LEU A 774 14.00 0.71 -19.57
N HIS A 775 13.93 1.68 -20.49
CA HIS A 775 14.51 3.03 -20.32
C HIS A 775 13.80 3.94 -19.29
N GLY A 776 12.69 3.51 -18.69
CA GLY A 776 11.79 4.32 -17.87
C GLY A 776 11.07 3.49 -16.80
N PRO A 777 10.03 4.05 -16.14
CA PRO A 777 9.26 3.31 -15.15
C PRO A 777 8.38 2.24 -15.81
N LEU A 778 8.09 1.16 -15.09
CA LEU A 778 7.29 0.04 -15.62
C LEU A 778 5.82 0.43 -15.84
N GLU A 779 5.37 1.53 -15.21
CA GLU A 779 4.06 2.16 -15.39
C GLU A 779 3.96 3.03 -16.65
N SER A 780 5.05 3.19 -17.42
CA SER A 780 5.02 3.86 -18.72
C SER A 780 4.28 3.04 -19.79
N ASN A 781 4.02 3.65 -20.96
CA ASN A 781 3.38 2.94 -22.08
C ASN A 781 4.22 1.74 -22.54
N SER A 782 5.53 1.93 -22.71
CA SER A 782 6.48 0.87 -23.04
C SER A 782 6.51 -0.21 -21.95
N GLY A 783 6.54 0.18 -20.67
CA GLY A 783 6.51 -0.75 -19.55
C GLY A 783 5.22 -1.56 -19.47
N TYR A 784 4.10 -0.99 -19.90
CA TYR A 784 2.84 -1.71 -19.99
C TYR A 784 2.82 -2.76 -21.11
N HIS A 785 3.37 -2.45 -22.29
CA HIS A 785 3.55 -3.45 -23.34
C HIS A 785 4.43 -4.61 -22.85
N ILE A 786 5.56 -4.30 -22.20
CA ILE A 786 6.45 -5.30 -21.60
C ILE A 786 5.70 -6.20 -20.61
N GLN A 787 4.87 -5.62 -19.74
CA GLN A 787 4.06 -6.38 -18.77
C GLN A 787 3.12 -7.38 -19.46
N LEU A 788 2.42 -6.95 -20.51
CA LEU A 788 1.48 -7.80 -21.25
C LEU A 788 2.20 -8.88 -22.06
N HIS A 789 3.32 -8.55 -22.70
CA HIS A 789 4.17 -9.55 -23.36
C HIS A 789 4.72 -10.56 -22.37
N ALA A 790 5.23 -10.12 -21.21
CA ALA A 790 5.73 -11.00 -20.17
C ALA A 790 4.63 -11.93 -19.60
N GLN A 791 3.43 -11.39 -19.39
CA GLN A 791 2.27 -12.18 -18.98
C GLN A 791 1.93 -13.24 -20.04
N ALA A 792 1.88 -12.85 -21.32
CA ALA A 792 1.54 -13.77 -22.39
C ALA A 792 2.65 -14.79 -22.67
N LEU A 793 3.92 -14.46 -22.44
CA LEU A 793 5.05 -15.40 -22.59
C LEU A 793 5.12 -16.41 -21.43
N ARG A 794 4.55 -16.10 -20.26
CA ARG A 794 4.50 -17.01 -19.11
C ARG A 794 3.82 -18.34 -19.46
N GLN A 795 2.80 -18.32 -20.31
CA GLN A 795 2.09 -19.55 -20.74
C GLN A 795 3.00 -20.52 -21.53
N TYR A 796 4.14 -20.04 -22.03
CA TYR A 796 5.15 -20.85 -22.73
C TYR A 796 6.36 -21.18 -21.83
N GLY A 797 6.23 -21.04 -20.51
CA GLY A 797 7.30 -21.35 -19.56
C GLY A 797 8.42 -20.31 -19.51
N VAL A 798 8.24 -19.13 -20.11
CA VAL A 798 9.23 -18.04 -20.04
C VAL A 798 9.14 -17.36 -18.67
N HIS A 799 10.25 -17.31 -17.95
CA HIS A 799 10.38 -16.56 -16.70
C HIS A 799 10.93 -15.17 -16.99
N SER A 800 10.12 -14.14 -16.75
CA SER A 800 10.47 -12.77 -17.10
C SER A 800 10.75 -11.90 -15.86
N LEU A 801 11.74 -11.01 -16.00
CA LEU A 801 12.12 -9.96 -15.05
C LEU A 801 12.29 -8.66 -15.83
N CYS A 802 12.01 -7.50 -15.23
CA CYS A 802 12.25 -6.20 -15.86
C CYS A 802 13.21 -5.33 -15.04
N ALA A 803 14.34 -4.96 -15.63
CA ALA A 803 15.26 -3.98 -15.11
C ALA A 803 14.83 -2.55 -15.53
N VAL A 804 14.80 -1.62 -14.57
CA VAL A 804 14.46 -0.20 -14.79
C VAL A 804 15.54 0.73 -14.18
N PRO A 805 15.64 2.01 -14.59
CA PRO A 805 16.58 2.94 -13.98
C PRO A 805 16.37 3.04 -12.46
N ASP A 806 17.45 3.25 -11.70
CA ASP A 806 17.40 3.11 -10.24
C ASP A 806 16.36 4.03 -9.56
N HIS A 807 16.18 5.26 -10.06
CA HIS A 807 15.19 6.22 -9.56
C HIS A 807 13.74 5.86 -9.91
N HIS A 808 13.54 4.91 -10.82
CA HIS A 808 12.24 4.33 -11.14
C HIS A 808 12.00 2.99 -10.45
N ASN A 809 12.98 2.48 -9.68
CA ASN A 809 12.78 1.26 -8.93
C ASN A 809 11.84 1.51 -7.72
N ARG A 810 10.56 1.17 -7.87
CA ARG A 810 9.51 1.36 -6.86
C ARG A 810 9.18 0.01 -6.21
N SER A 811 8.81 0.01 -4.93
CA SER A 811 8.47 -1.18 -4.14
C SER A 811 7.08 -1.78 -4.47
N THR A 812 6.37 -1.20 -5.43
CA THR A 812 5.02 -1.61 -5.82
C THR A 812 5.04 -2.69 -6.89
N THR A 813 4.30 -3.79 -6.68
CA THR A 813 4.15 -4.83 -7.71
C THR A 813 3.15 -4.36 -8.77
N PRO A 814 3.49 -4.37 -10.07
CA PRO A 814 2.58 -3.94 -11.14
C PRO A 814 1.35 -4.86 -11.28
N PRO A 815 0.25 -4.40 -11.92
CA PRO A 815 -1.00 -5.17 -12.06
C PRO A 815 -0.82 -6.55 -12.72
N HIS A 816 0.16 -6.71 -13.60
CA HIS A 816 0.46 -7.98 -14.27
C HIS A 816 1.58 -8.80 -13.58
N LYS A 817 1.97 -8.42 -12.36
CA LYS A 817 2.91 -9.13 -11.49
C LYS A 817 4.28 -9.43 -12.11
N LEU A 818 4.74 -8.60 -13.05
CA LEU A 818 6.11 -8.67 -13.55
C LEU A 818 7.06 -8.13 -12.47
N ARG A 819 8.00 -8.97 -12.02
CA ARG A 819 9.02 -8.56 -11.05
C ARG A 819 9.85 -7.43 -11.66
N GLN A 820 10.06 -6.36 -10.88
CA GLN A 820 10.87 -5.23 -11.25
C GLN A 820 12.17 -5.22 -10.43
N ILE A 821 13.26 -4.79 -11.06
CA ILE A 821 14.55 -4.62 -10.41
C ILE A 821 15.24 -3.35 -10.91
N SER A 822 16.07 -2.74 -10.07
CA SER A 822 16.89 -1.58 -10.47
C SER A 822 18.04 -2.02 -11.39
N TYR A 823 18.52 -1.14 -12.28
CA TYR A 823 19.71 -1.39 -13.09
C TYR A 823 20.92 -1.79 -12.24
N THR A 824 21.17 -1.05 -11.16
CA THR A 824 22.27 -1.34 -10.24
C THR A 824 22.13 -2.73 -9.61
N MET A 825 20.92 -3.12 -9.19
CA MET A 825 20.69 -4.44 -8.63
C MET A 825 20.82 -5.55 -9.69
N ALA A 826 20.27 -5.36 -10.88
CA ALA A 826 20.40 -6.31 -11.99
C ALA A 826 21.87 -6.59 -12.35
N GLN A 827 22.71 -5.56 -12.33
CA GLN A 827 24.14 -5.65 -12.63
C GLN A 827 24.98 -6.25 -11.50
N ARG A 828 24.55 -6.14 -10.24
CA ARG A 828 25.35 -6.56 -9.08
C ARG A 828 24.99 -7.93 -8.54
N LEU A 829 23.70 -8.28 -8.57
CA LEU A 829 23.22 -9.53 -7.99
C LEU A 829 23.79 -10.75 -8.73
N PRO A 830 23.97 -11.89 -8.02
CA PRO A 830 24.29 -13.16 -8.66
C PRO A 830 23.08 -13.67 -9.45
N ALA A 831 23.34 -14.51 -10.45
CA ALA A 831 22.31 -15.15 -11.29
C ALA A 831 21.15 -15.75 -10.46
N ALA A 832 21.48 -16.45 -9.39
CA ALA A 832 20.50 -17.06 -8.48
C ALA A 832 19.59 -16.10 -7.71
N ALA A 833 19.94 -14.81 -7.65
CA ALA A 833 19.08 -13.79 -7.06
C ALA A 833 18.20 -13.07 -8.12
N LEU A 834 18.55 -13.20 -9.40
CA LEU A 834 17.78 -12.68 -10.53
C LEU A 834 16.64 -13.63 -10.90
N PHE A 835 16.95 -14.92 -11.12
CA PHE A 835 15.96 -15.94 -11.48
C PHE A 835 15.99 -17.11 -10.48
N ALA A 836 14.80 -17.65 -10.18
CA ALA A 836 14.57 -18.66 -9.15
C ALA A 836 15.24 -20.01 -9.45
N ASP A 837 15.57 -20.27 -10.72
CA ASP A 837 16.26 -21.49 -11.15
C ASP A 837 17.78 -21.42 -11.00
N GLY A 838 18.31 -20.36 -10.39
CA GLY A 838 19.74 -20.20 -10.17
C GLY A 838 20.51 -19.64 -11.37
N ARG A 839 19.90 -19.63 -12.57
CA ARG A 839 20.58 -19.28 -13.83
C ARG A 839 20.44 -17.80 -14.16
N GLY A 840 21.36 -17.30 -14.98
CA GLY A 840 21.29 -15.93 -15.50
C GLY A 840 20.17 -15.77 -16.53
N PRO A 841 19.97 -14.56 -17.06
CA PRO A 841 19.14 -14.40 -18.25
C PRO A 841 19.73 -15.19 -19.42
N ASP A 842 18.88 -15.93 -20.12
CA ASP A 842 19.19 -16.52 -21.43
C ASP A 842 19.08 -15.44 -22.51
N ILE A 843 18.17 -14.47 -22.33
CA ILE A 843 17.96 -13.33 -23.23
C ILE A 843 17.90 -12.03 -22.44
N ILE A 844 18.65 -11.03 -22.89
CA ILE A 844 18.52 -9.62 -22.49
C ILE A 844 17.71 -8.92 -23.59
N TYR A 845 16.52 -8.45 -23.22
CA TYR A 845 15.60 -7.78 -24.13
C TYR A 845 15.59 -6.27 -23.87
N ALA A 846 16.38 -5.53 -24.65
CA ALA A 846 16.61 -4.10 -24.47
C ALA A 846 15.51 -3.24 -25.12
N TRP A 847 14.90 -2.36 -24.33
CA TRP A 847 13.73 -1.54 -24.72
C TRP A 847 13.93 -0.06 -24.31
N THR A 848 14.37 0.84 -25.18
CA THR A 848 14.80 0.78 -26.60
C THR A 848 16.34 1.01 -26.66
N PRO A 849 17.02 1.26 -27.81
CA PRO A 849 18.50 1.34 -27.85
C PRO A 849 19.10 2.64 -27.26
N ARG A 850 18.40 3.32 -26.36
CA ARG A 850 18.85 4.54 -25.67
C ARG A 850 20.05 4.27 -24.76
N GLU A 851 20.88 5.28 -24.54
CA GLU A 851 22.17 5.15 -23.84
C GLU A 851 22.09 4.50 -22.45
N ALA A 852 21.04 4.78 -21.67
CA ALA A 852 20.84 4.15 -20.36
C ALA A 852 20.57 2.65 -20.47
N VAL A 853 19.76 2.23 -21.44
CA VAL A 853 19.45 0.81 -21.71
C VAL A 853 20.67 0.11 -22.28
N ARG A 854 21.33 0.71 -23.28
CA ARG A 854 22.56 0.18 -23.89
C ARG A 854 23.61 -0.12 -22.83
N ARG A 855 23.97 0.88 -22.01
CA ARG A 855 24.98 0.71 -20.96
C ARG A 855 24.58 -0.37 -19.96
N CYS A 856 23.29 -0.49 -19.63
CA CYS A 856 22.82 -1.54 -18.74
C CYS A 856 22.93 -2.93 -19.38
N ALA A 857 22.44 -3.09 -20.61
CA ALA A 857 22.47 -4.34 -21.35
C ALA A 857 23.91 -4.82 -21.62
N GLU A 858 24.82 -3.93 -22.01
CA GLU A 858 26.24 -4.27 -22.21
C GLU A 858 26.90 -4.76 -20.91
N ALA A 859 26.64 -4.06 -19.78
CA ALA A 859 27.16 -4.48 -18.48
C ALA A 859 26.60 -5.85 -18.05
N LEU A 860 25.34 -6.15 -18.36
CA LEU A 860 24.73 -7.45 -18.10
C LEU A 860 25.32 -8.54 -18.99
N ARG A 861 25.60 -8.27 -20.28
CA ARG A 861 26.24 -9.22 -21.21
C ARG A 861 27.68 -9.57 -20.82
N GLN A 862 28.40 -8.68 -20.14
CA GLN A 862 29.73 -8.99 -19.61
C GLN A 862 29.68 -10.05 -18.50
N ARG A 863 28.52 -10.24 -17.85
CA ARG A 863 28.33 -11.14 -16.70
C ARG A 863 27.52 -12.38 -17.02
N HIS A 864 26.66 -12.30 -18.03
CA HIS A 864 25.73 -13.36 -18.39
C HIS A 864 25.89 -13.70 -19.87
N HIS A 865 26.00 -15.00 -20.17
CA HIS A 865 25.96 -15.51 -21.53
C HIS A 865 24.52 -15.48 -22.06
N ALA A 866 24.06 -14.28 -22.44
CA ALA A 866 22.71 -14.03 -22.90
C ALA A 866 22.69 -13.49 -24.33
N ALA A 867 21.71 -13.92 -25.13
CA ALA A 867 21.41 -13.29 -26.41
C ALA A 867 20.82 -11.90 -26.18
N LEU A 868 21.21 -10.93 -27.00
CA LEU A 868 20.71 -9.57 -26.99
C LEU A 868 19.66 -9.40 -28.09
N VAL A 869 18.43 -9.11 -27.67
CA VAL A 869 17.35 -8.68 -28.55
C VAL A 869 17.07 -7.22 -28.27
N ILE A 870 17.04 -6.38 -29.31
CA ILE A 870 16.75 -4.94 -29.17
C ILE A 870 15.37 -4.64 -29.75
N HIS A 871 14.53 -3.98 -28.96
CA HIS A 871 13.23 -3.48 -29.40
C HIS A 871 13.35 -2.04 -29.94
N LEU A 872 12.85 -1.82 -31.16
CA LEU A 872 12.68 -0.52 -31.77
C LEU A 872 11.20 -0.10 -31.63
N GLU A 873 10.98 1.00 -30.92
CA GLU A 873 9.64 1.55 -30.64
C GLU A 873 9.39 2.88 -31.35
N ASP A 874 10.43 3.71 -31.47
CA ASP A 874 10.37 5.08 -31.98
C ASP A 874 11.50 5.36 -33.00
N ASN A 875 11.34 6.42 -33.79
CA ASN A 875 12.42 7.05 -34.54
C ASN A 875 13.42 7.75 -33.58
N GLU A 876 14.32 6.95 -33.01
CA GLU A 876 15.30 7.41 -32.03
C GLU A 876 16.23 8.53 -32.55
N PRO A 877 16.73 8.52 -33.81
CA PRO A 877 17.46 9.65 -34.38
C PRO A 877 16.68 10.97 -34.31
N TYR A 878 15.42 10.98 -34.76
CA TYR A 878 14.57 12.17 -34.75
C TYR A 878 14.30 12.66 -33.31
N LEU A 879 14.07 11.75 -32.37
CA LEU A 879 13.90 12.11 -30.97
C LEU A 879 15.15 12.78 -30.37
N THR A 880 16.34 12.34 -30.78
CA THR A 880 17.61 12.98 -30.43
C THR A 880 17.73 14.38 -31.07
N GLU A 881 17.45 14.52 -32.37
CA GLU A 881 17.46 15.81 -33.07
C GLU A 881 16.58 16.86 -32.38
N VAL A 882 15.31 16.52 -32.13
CA VAL A 882 14.32 17.44 -31.53
C VAL A 882 14.70 17.81 -30.10
N THR A 883 15.35 16.89 -29.37
CA THR A 883 15.76 17.13 -27.99
C THR A 883 16.95 18.08 -27.92
N LEU A 884 17.91 17.94 -28.84
CA LEU A 884 19.12 18.77 -28.89
C LEU A 884 18.94 20.06 -29.71
N GLY A 885 17.89 20.12 -30.55
CA GLY A 885 17.69 21.22 -31.49
C GLY A 885 18.74 21.27 -32.59
N ARG A 886 19.31 20.10 -32.96
CA ARG A 886 20.38 19.97 -33.96
C ARG A 886 20.02 18.90 -35.00
N PRO A 887 20.25 19.14 -36.31
CA PRO A 887 20.04 18.13 -37.34
C PRO A 887 20.94 16.90 -37.16
N TRP A 888 20.44 15.73 -37.53
CA TRP A 888 21.13 14.43 -37.39
C TRP A 888 22.40 14.40 -38.22
N SER A 889 22.37 14.99 -39.42
CA SER A 889 23.53 15.10 -40.31
C SER A 889 24.71 15.84 -39.67
N GLU A 890 24.46 16.78 -38.74
CA GLU A 890 25.54 17.43 -37.99
C GLU A 890 26.05 16.55 -36.85
N LEU A 891 25.16 15.83 -36.16
CA LEU A 891 25.53 14.90 -35.10
C LEU A 891 26.38 13.75 -35.64
N GLU A 892 26.15 13.31 -36.88
CA GLU A 892 26.97 12.30 -37.55
C GLU A 892 28.41 12.77 -37.84
N GLN A 893 28.60 14.08 -38.04
CA GLN A 893 29.91 14.68 -38.29
C GLN A 893 30.72 14.93 -37.01
N CYS A 894 30.06 15.03 -35.85
CA CYS A 894 30.74 15.16 -34.57
C CYS A 894 31.63 13.95 -34.26
N THR A 895 32.74 14.20 -33.58
CA THR A 895 33.62 13.15 -33.02
C THR A 895 32.91 12.39 -31.91
N THR A 896 33.35 11.16 -31.61
CA THR A 896 32.75 10.37 -30.51
C THR A 896 32.81 11.12 -29.17
N ALA A 897 33.94 11.76 -28.87
CA ALA A 897 34.12 12.50 -27.62
C ALA A 897 33.17 13.70 -27.47
N GLU A 898 32.87 14.39 -28.58
CA GLU A 898 31.86 15.47 -28.58
C GLU A 898 30.45 14.93 -28.36
N LEU A 899 30.12 13.79 -28.97
CA LEU A 899 28.81 13.16 -28.79
C LEU A 899 28.64 12.61 -27.36
N ASP A 900 29.67 12.02 -26.76
CA ASP A 900 29.64 11.52 -25.38
C ASP A 900 29.29 12.61 -24.35
N GLN A 901 29.69 13.86 -24.62
CA GLN A 901 29.37 15.00 -23.77
C GLN A 901 27.97 15.56 -24.02
N GLN A 902 27.43 15.39 -25.22
CA GLN A 902 26.20 16.06 -25.67
C GLN A 902 24.96 15.17 -25.59
N ILE A 903 25.09 13.86 -25.79
CA ILE A 903 23.94 12.94 -25.83
C ILE A 903 23.52 12.57 -24.40
N PRO A 904 22.30 12.94 -23.96
CA PRO A 904 21.81 12.57 -22.65
C PRO A 904 21.48 11.07 -22.59
N SER A 905 21.49 10.51 -21.37
CA SER A 905 21.32 9.07 -21.13
C SER A 905 19.98 8.49 -21.60
N ASN A 906 18.94 9.32 -21.73
CA ASN A 906 17.61 8.93 -22.19
C ASN A 906 17.41 9.12 -23.71
N ARG A 907 18.50 9.25 -24.46
CA ARG A 907 18.48 9.39 -25.92
C ARG A 907 19.42 8.39 -26.59
N TYR A 908 19.24 8.24 -27.90
CA TYR A 908 20.03 7.36 -28.73
C TYR A 908 21.28 8.07 -29.23
N HIS A 909 22.41 7.40 -29.10
CA HIS A 909 23.71 7.92 -29.49
C HIS A 909 24.05 7.48 -30.93
N PRO A 910 24.44 8.39 -31.85
CA PRO A 910 24.69 8.05 -33.25
C PRO A 910 25.72 6.92 -33.45
N ARG A 911 26.86 6.99 -32.75
CA ARG A 911 27.94 5.99 -32.85
C ARG A 911 27.73 4.76 -31.96
N HIS A 912 27.56 4.96 -30.65
CA HIS A 912 27.37 3.86 -29.69
C HIS A 912 26.08 3.08 -29.92
N GLY A 913 24.97 3.75 -30.22
CA GLY A 913 23.70 3.11 -30.54
C GLY A 913 23.77 2.26 -31.82
N ALA A 914 24.44 2.75 -32.87
CA ALA A 914 24.61 1.97 -34.11
C ALA A 914 25.48 0.72 -33.89
N THR A 915 26.50 0.83 -33.04
CA THR A 915 27.32 -0.31 -32.64
C THR A 915 26.52 -1.31 -31.81
N PHE A 916 25.70 -0.84 -30.87
CA PHE A 916 24.82 -1.69 -30.06
C PHE A 916 23.82 -2.47 -30.91
N LEU A 917 23.21 -1.83 -31.91
CA LEU A 917 22.33 -2.51 -32.88
C LEU A 917 23.06 -3.60 -33.68
N ARG A 918 24.30 -3.34 -34.11
CA ARG A 918 25.13 -4.36 -34.79
C ARG A 918 25.47 -5.55 -33.90
N GLN A 919 25.52 -5.37 -32.59
CA GLN A 919 25.84 -6.43 -31.61
C GLN A 919 24.64 -7.31 -31.26
N ALA A 920 23.41 -6.88 -31.58
CA ALA A 920 22.22 -7.68 -31.30
C ALA A 920 22.18 -8.95 -32.17
N GLU A 921 21.69 -10.03 -31.59
CA GLU A 921 21.38 -11.28 -32.28
C GLU A 921 20.11 -11.13 -33.12
N ALA A 922 19.16 -10.31 -32.66
CA ALA A 922 17.93 -9.99 -33.38
C ALA A 922 17.36 -8.63 -32.95
N VAL A 923 16.45 -8.10 -33.77
CA VAL A 923 15.67 -6.91 -33.46
C VAL A 923 14.17 -7.22 -33.46
N THR A 924 13.41 -6.49 -32.65
CA THR A 924 11.95 -6.51 -32.72
C THR A 924 11.45 -5.11 -32.95
N LEU A 925 10.34 -4.96 -33.65
CA LEU A 925 9.82 -3.68 -34.11
C LEU A 925 8.37 -3.55 -33.67
N VAL A 926 7.96 -2.40 -33.12
CA VAL A 926 6.52 -2.16 -32.85
C VAL A 926 5.72 -1.95 -34.14
N ILE A 927 6.40 -1.54 -35.23
CA ILE A 927 5.84 -1.36 -36.57
C ILE A 927 6.91 -1.62 -37.64
N ASN A 928 6.50 -2.15 -38.79
CA ASN A 928 7.42 -2.58 -39.84
C ASN A 928 8.33 -1.47 -40.41
N THR A 929 7.86 -0.21 -40.43
CA THR A 929 8.63 0.93 -40.95
C THR A 929 9.91 1.23 -40.17
N LEU A 930 10.03 0.71 -38.94
CA LEU A 930 11.25 0.81 -38.13
C LEU A 930 12.38 -0.10 -38.62
N ASP A 931 12.10 -1.06 -39.52
CA ASP A 931 13.14 -1.92 -40.11
C ASP A 931 14.16 -1.11 -40.92
N ALA A 932 13.82 0.11 -41.35
CA ALA A 932 14.76 1.05 -41.96
C ALA A 932 15.98 1.35 -41.07
N PHE A 933 15.86 1.20 -39.74
CA PHE A 933 16.97 1.39 -38.80
C PHE A 933 17.77 0.10 -38.53
N ASN A 934 17.32 -1.05 -39.03
CA ASN A 934 18.02 -2.34 -38.98
C ASN A 934 19.10 -2.43 -40.07
N VAL A 935 20.02 -1.45 -40.09
CA VAL A 935 21.10 -1.35 -41.09
C VAL A 935 22.03 -2.56 -41.12
N ALA A 936 22.05 -3.35 -40.05
CA ALA A 936 22.85 -4.56 -39.91
C ALA A 936 22.12 -5.83 -40.38
N GLN A 937 20.90 -5.71 -40.92
CA GLN A 937 20.07 -6.81 -41.44
C GLN A 937 19.93 -7.97 -40.45
N LYS A 938 19.74 -7.64 -39.17
CA LYS A 938 19.48 -8.66 -38.14
C LYS A 938 18.11 -9.31 -38.38
N PRO A 939 17.91 -10.57 -37.97
CA PRO A 939 16.58 -11.16 -37.91
C PRO A 939 15.62 -10.20 -37.19
N ALA A 940 14.49 -9.90 -37.83
CA ALA A 940 13.52 -8.92 -37.36
C ALA A 940 12.14 -9.57 -37.19
N LEU A 941 11.44 -9.20 -36.12
CA LEU A 941 10.04 -9.55 -35.91
C LEU A 941 9.25 -8.28 -35.57
N VAL A 942 8.15 -8.05 -36.28
CA VAL A 942 7.16 -7.05 -35.87
C VAL A 942 6.33 -7.65 -34.74
N VAL A 943 6.37 -7.02 -33.57
CA VAL A 943 5.65 -7.45 -32.37
C VAL A 943 4.53 -6.45 -32.13
N GLY A 944 3.29 -6.94 -32.07
CA GLY A 944 2.11 -6.10 -31.85
C GLY A 944 2.15 -5.35 -30.51
N ALA A 945 1.37 -4.27 -30.38
CA ALA A 945 1.25 -3.49 -29.15
C ALA A 945 -0.02 -3.89 -28.39
N PRO A 946 0.05 -4.87 -27.46
CA PRO A 946 -1.12 -5.39 -26.79
C PRO A 946 -1.73 -4.35 -25.84
N VAL A 947 -3.05 -4.42 -25.68
CA VAL A 947 -3.78 -3.78 -24.57
C VAL A 947 -4.40 -4.85 -23.67
N ASP A 948 -4.63 -4.53 -22.40
CA ASP A 948 -5.36 -5.41 -21.49
C ASP A 948 -6.82 -5.50 -21.94
N THR A 949 -7.20 -6.63 -22.52
CA THR A 949 -8.54 -6.87 -23.05
C THR A 949 -9.60 -7.00 -21.96
N GLN A 950 -9.22 -7.16 -20.70
CA GLN A 950 -10.15 -7.06 -19.58
C GLN A 950 -10.54 -5.61 -19.30
N LEU A 951 -9.67 -4.67 -19.68
CA LEU A 951 -9.82 -3.24 -19.42
C LEU A 951 -10.30 -2.48 -20.67
N PHE A 952 -9.74 -2.75 -21.84
CA PHE A 952 -10.08 -2.12 -23.10
C PHE A 952 -10.87 -3.08 -23.97
N TYR A 953 -12.17 -2.83 -24.08
CA TYR A 953 -13.12 -3.59 -24.88
C TYR A 953 -14.24 -2.67 -25.38
N PRO A 954 -15.07 -3.10 -26.35
CA PRO A 954 -16.23 -2.32 -26.80
C PRO A 954 -17.21 -2.04 -25.67
N ARG A 955 -17.35 -0.76 -25.28
CA ARG A 955 -18.20 -0.33 -24.16
C ARG A 955 -19.42 0.47 -24.61
N PRO A 956 -20.55 0.38 -23.90
CA PRO A 956 -21.64 1.34 -24.03
C PRO A 956 -21.15 2.77 -23.84
N ARG A 957 -21.83 3.73 -24.47
CA ARG A 957 -21.48 5.15 -24.31
C ARG A 957 -21.63 5.57 -22.85
N ASN A 958 -20.63 6.23 -22.31
CA ASN A 958 -20.64 6.69 -20.92
C ASN A 958 -21.46 7.98 -20.78
N HIS A 959 -22.79 7.84 -20.71
CA HIS A 959 -23.72 8.97 -20.56
C HIS A 959 -23.57 9.69 -19.21
N ALA A 960 -23.26 8.95 -18.13
CA ALA A 960 -23.08 9.52 -16.80
C ALA A 960 -21.90 10.50 -16.73
N LEU A 961 -20.75 10.14 -17.34
CA LEU A 961 -19.60 11.03 -17.42
C LEU A 961 -19.91 12.28 -18.26
N ARG A 962 -20.61 12.13 -19.40
CA ARG A 962 -21.04 13.29 -20.20
C ARG A 962 -21.93 14.24 -19.40
N GLN A 963 -22.91 13.71 -18.67
CA GLN A 963 -23.79 14.51 -17.81
C GLN A 963 -23.01 15.23 -16.70
N ALA A 964 -22.10 14.53 -16.02
CA ALA A 964 -21.25 15.12 -14.97
C ALA A 964 -20.37 16.27 -15.49
N MET A 965 -19.99 16.23 -16.77
CA MET A 965 -19.20 17.27 -17.43
C MET A 965 -20.06 18.36 -18.11
N GLY A 966 -21.38 18.33 -17.93
CA GLY A 966 -22.30 19.30 -18.53
C GLY A 966 -22.39 19.20 -20.06
N ILE A 967 -22.07 18.04 -20.64
CA ILE A 967 -22.11 17.81 -22.08
C ILE A 967 -23.50 17.30 -22.45
N ALA A 968 -24.22 18.05 -23.30
CA ALA A 968 -25.53 17.65 -23.79
C ALA A 968 -25.44 16.38 -24.67
N GLU A 969 -26.45 15.52 -24.58
CA GLU A 969 -26.45 14.20 -25.25
C GLU A 969 -26.34 14.29 -26.78
N ALA A 970 -26.89 15.35 -27.38
CA ALA A 970 -26.83 15.58 -28.83
C ALA A 970 -25.44 16.02 -29.33
N HIS A 971 -24.57 16.51 -28.44
CA HIS A 971 -23.24 17.03 -28.81
C HIS A 971 -22.28 15.90 -29.15
N CYS A 972 -21.35 16.18 -30.05
CA CYS A 972 -20.26 15.27 -30.41
C CYS A 972 -19.13 15.35 -29.36
N VAL A 973 -18.55 14.20 -28.99
CA VAL A 973 -17.40 14.12 -28.08
C VAL A 973 -16.21 13.48 -28.79
N LEU A 974 -15.10 14.20 -28.85
CA LEU A 974 -13.80 13.71 -29.27
C LEU A 974 -12.95 13.41 -28.04
N VAL A 975 -12.07 12.41 -28.12
CA VAL A 975 -11.10 12.13 -27.04
C VAL A 975 -9.69 12.06 -27.59
N TYR A 976 -8.76 12.71 -26.87
CA TYR A 976 -7.33 12.64 -27.10
C TYR A 976 -6.58 12.28 -25.82
N CYS A 977 -5.91 11.13 -25.80
CA CYS A 977 -5.14 10.66 -24.65
C CYS A 977 -3.63 10.84 -24.89
N GLY A 978 -2.97 11.67 -24.07
CA GLY A 978 -1.51 11.77 -24.07
C GLY A 978 -0.96 13.18 -23.91
N ASN A 979 0.31 13.26 -23.53
CA ASN A 979 0.95 14.52 -23.20
C ASN A 979 1.25 15.40 -24.42
N LEU A 980 1.27 16.71 -24.22
CA LEU A 980 1.81 17.70 -25.17
C LEU A 980 3.34 17.73 -25.01
N ASN A 981 4.08 17.57 -26.10
CA ASN A 981 5.52 17.75 -26.16
C ASN A 981 5.90 18.49 -27.45
N ARG A 982 7.18 18.86 -27.59
CA ARG A 982 7.66 19.62 -28.76
C ARG A 982 7.37 18.93 -30.09
N ALA A 983 7.35 17.60 -30.14
CA ALA A 983 7.20 16.83 -31.37
C ALA A 983 5.73 16.70 -31.84
N ASN A 984 4.74 16.75 -30.95
CA ASN A 984 3.31 16.64 -31.30
C ASN A 984 2.52 17.94 -31.12
N ARG A 985 3.21 19.03 -30.75
CA ARG A 985 2.61 20.32 -30.39
C ARG A 985 1.69 20.88 -31.48
N ASP A 986 2.15 20.88 -32.72
CA ASP A 986 1.42 21.47 -33.82
C ASP A 986 0.20 20.63 -34.21
N GLU A 987 0.29 19.30 -34.06
CA GLU A 987 -0.82 18.38 -34.32
C GLU A 987 -1.96 18.57 -33.32
N ILE A 988 -1.64 18.78 -32.03
CA ILE A 988 -2.65 19.06 -31.01
C ILE A 988 -3.29 20.44 -31.23
N ASN A 989 -2.53 21.43 -31.68
CA ASN A 989 -3.10 22.74 -32.05
C ASN A 989 -4.11 22.61 -33.20
N GLN A 990 -3.81 21.78 -34.22
CA GLN A 990 -4.75 21.49 -35.30
C GLN A 990 -6.04 20.83 -34.77
N LEU A 991 -5.94 19.96 -33.77
CA LEU A 991 -7.12 19.36 -33.13
C LEU A 991 -7.98 20.40 -32.39
N TYR A 992 -7.39 21.38 -31.71
CA TYR A 992 -8.13 22.48 -31.09
C TYR A 992 -8.84 23.35 -32.13
N GLN A 993 -8.17 23.63 -33.26
CA GLN A 993 -8.75 24.37 -34.38
C GLN A 993 -9.90 23.60 -35.06
N ALA A 994 -9.82 22.27 -35.13
CA ALA A 994 -10.90 21.43 -35.64
C ALA A 994 -12.17 21.58 -34.77
N VAL A 995 -12.02 21.57 -33.44
CA VAL A 995 -13.13 21.74 -32.49
C VAL A 995 -13.77 23.13 -32.65
N ASP A 996 -12.96 24.18 -32.77
CA ASP A 996 -13.43 25.55 -33.03
C ASP A 996 -14.23 25.64 -34.35
N GLN A 997 -13.68 25.09 -35.44
CA GLN A 997 -14.33 25.06 -36.76
C GLN A 997 -15.67 24.29 -36.73
N LEU A 998 -15.71 23.13 -36.07
CA LEU A 998 -16.94 22.33 -35.91
C LEU A 998 -18.03 23.12 -35.18
N ASN A 999 -17.69 23.77 -34.06
CA ASN A 999 -18.64 24.55 -33.28
C ASN A 999 -19.16 25.77 -34.05
N ARG A 1000 -18.30 26.49 -34.78
CA ARG A 1000 -18.71 27.62 -35.64
C ARG A 1000 -19.61 27.19 -36.79
N ASN A 1001 -19.41 25.98 -37.31
CA ASN A 1001 -20.23 25.41 -38.38
C ASN A 1001 -21.52 24.75 -37.89
N GLY A 1002 -21.94 25.00 -36.63
CA GLY A 1002 -23.19 24.47 -36.09
C GLY A 1002 -23.15 22.98 -35.73
N CYS A 1003 -21.96 22.41 -35.53
CA CYS A 1003 -21.76 21.05 -35.03
C CYS A 1003 -21.17 21.10 -33.60
N PRO A 1004 -21.99 21.22 -32.54
CA PRO A 1004 -21.51 21.32 -31.17
C PRO A 1004 -20.62 20.13 -30.80
N THR A 1005 -19.35 20.42 -30.53
CA THR A 1005 -18.32 19.39 -30.34
C THR A 1005 -17.48 19.72 -29.12
N HIS A 1006 -17.26 18.72 -28.26
CA HIS A 1006 -16.39 18.79 -27.10
C HIS A 1006 -15.16 17.90 -27.29
N LEU A 1007 -14.03 18.30 -26.71
CA LEU A 1007 -12.81 17.50 -26.66
C LEU A 1007 -12.47 17.15 -25.22
N LEU A 1008 -12.40 15.85 -24.89
CA LEU A 1008 -11.84 15.39 -23.61
C LEU A 1008 -10.35 15.08 -23.82
N ARG A 1009 -9.50 15.69 -22.99
CA ARG A 1009 -8.05 15.52 -23.09
C ARG A 1009 -7.45 15.08 -21.76
N THR A 1010 -6.66 14.01 -21.80
CA THR A 1010 -5.87 13.52 -20.66
C THR A 1010 -4.36 13.75 -20.91
N GLY A 1011 -3.59 14.05 -19.86
CA GLY A 1011 -2.14 14.32 -19.92
C GLY A 1011 -1.61 15.17 -18.74
N LEU A 1012 -0.31 15.06 -18.45
CA LEU A 1012 0.41 15.66 -17.30
C LEU A 1012 1.06 17.03 -17.59
N ASP A 1013 0.48 17.86 -18.43
CA ASP A 1013 1.20 19.00 -19.03
C ASP A 1013 0.50 20.35 -18.83
N ARG A 1014 1.12 21.17 -17.98
CA ARG A 1014 0.76 22.59 -17.72
C ARG A 1014 0.81 23.44 -18.99
N GLU A 1015 1.67 23.11 -19.95
CA GLU A 1015 1.80 23.83 -21.23
C GLU A 1015 0.51 23.76 -22.05
N ALA A 1016 -0.22 22.65 -22.00
CA ALA A 1016 -1.47 22.51 -22.71
C ALA A 1016 -2.61 23.32 -22.08
N GLN A 1017 -2.64 23.44 -20.75
CA GLN A 1017 -3.57 24.33 -20.05
C GLN A 1017 -3.25 25.81 -20.35
N ALA A 1018 -1.97 26.18 -20.35
CA ALA A 1018 -1.53 27.53 -20.72
C ALA A 1018 -1.89 27.86 -22.18
N ARG A 1019 -1.76 26.89 -23.10
CA ARG A 1019 -2.19 27.03 -24.50
C ARG A 1019 -3.70 27.11 -24.66
N ALA A 1020 -4.47 26.32 -23.91
CA ALA A 1020 -5.92 26.42 -23.91
C ALA A 1020 -6.40 27.80 -23.45
N ALA A 1021 -5.69 28.44 -22.51
CA ALA A 1021 -5.95 29.80 -22.09
C ALA A 1021 -5.67 30.87 -23.17
N THR A 1022 -4.98 30.52 -24.26
CA THR A 1022 -4.79 31.39 -25.44
C THR A 1022 -5.83 31.17 -26.54
N LEU A 1023 -6.71 30.18 -26.39
CA LEU A 1023 -7.80 29.93 -27.33
C LEU A 1023 -8.94 30.93 -27.09
N ASP A 1024 -9.79 31.10 -28.11
CA ASP A 1024 -11.04 31.85 -27.98
C ASP A 1024 -11.88 31.30 -26.81
N PRO A 1025 -12.46 32.15 -25.94
CA PRO A 1025 -13.19 31.71 -24.75
C PRO A 1025 -14.32 30.71 -25.02
N LEU A 1026 -14.99 30.80 -26.18
CA LEU A 1026 -16.07 29.87 -26.54
C LEU A 1026 -15.51 28.48 -26.88
N THR A 1027 -14.33 28.44 -27.51
CA THR A 1027 -13.63 27.19 -27.83
C THR A 1027 -12.98 26.58 -26.59
N ALA A 1028 -12.40 27.41 -25.72
CA ALA A 1028 -11.86 26.96 -24.44
C ALA A 1028 -12.93 26.26 -23.58
N ALA A 1029 -14.17 26.78 -23.56
CA ALA A 1029 -15.30 26.17 -22.85
C ALA A 1029 -15.71 24.78 -23.39
N ARG A 1030 -15.25 24.39 -24.58
CA ARG A 1030 -15.53 23.09 -25.21
C ARG A 1030 -14.38 22.09 -25.05
N ILE A 1031 -13.25 22.49 -24.48
CA ILE A 1031 -12.08 21.64 -24.27
C ILE A 1031 -11.97 21.30 -22.78
N HIS A 1032 -12.13 20.03 -22.46
CA HIS A 1032 -12.11 19.51 -21.10
C HIS A 1032 -10.74 18.89 -20.79
N HIS A 1033 -9.94 19.60 -20.01
CA HIS A 1033 -8.64 19.11 -19.54
C HIS A 1033 -8.81 18.29 -18.26
N LEU A 1034 -8.71 16.97 -18.39
CA LEU A 1034 -8.88 16.02 -17.29
C LEU A 1034 -7.59 15.76 -16.50
N GLY A 1035 -6.46 16.31 -16.95
CA GLY A 1035 -5.16 16.10 -16.31
C GLY A 1035 -4.68 14.65 -16.42
N TRP A 1036 -3.88 14.21 -15.45
CA TRP A 1036 -3.49 12.81 -15.36
C TRP A 1036 -4.67 11.96 -14.93
N VAL A 1037 -4.87 10.85 -15.65
CA VAL A 1037 -5.89 9.86 -15.33
C VAL A 1037 -5.21 8.51 -15.24
N SER A 1038 -5.58 7.73 -14.23
CA SER A 1038 -5.05 6.37 -14.10
C SER A 1038 -5.51 5.51 -15.27
N ARG A 1039 -4.70 4.52 -15.66
CA ARG A 1039 -5.04 3.68 -16.81
C ARG A 1039 -6.35 2.90 -16.62
N GLN A 1040 -6.71 2.57 -15.37
CA GLN A 1040 -7.98 1.90 -15.03
C GLN A 1040 -9.22 2.77 -15.33
N GLN A 1041 -9.10 4.09 -15.25
CA GLN A 1041 -10.19 5.04 -15.52
C GLN A 1041 -10.25 5.45 -17.00
N LEU A 1042 -9.17 5.22 -17.77
CA LEU A 1042 -9.07 5.65 -19.16
C LEU A 1042 -10.16 5.07 -20.08
N PRO A 1043 -10.55 3.78 -19.97
CA PRO A 1043 -11.63 3.23 -20.79
C PRO A 1043 -12.97 3.93 -20.60
N ASP A 1044 -13.26 4.45 -19.40
CA ASP A 1044 -14.53 5.14 -19.13
C ASP A 1044 -14.59 6.51 -19.83
N ILE A 1045 -13.43 7.16 -20.00
CA ILE A 1045 -13.29 8.41 -20.77
C ILE A 1045 -13.38 8.10 -22.27
N LEU A 1046 -12.68 7.07 -22.74
CA LEU A 1046 -12.76 6.64 -24.15
C LEU A 1046 -14.18 6.19 -24.50
N ALA A 1047 -14.90 5.54 -23.58
CA ALA A 1047 -16.30 5.16 -23.74
C ALA A 1047 -17.23 6.38 -23.84
N ALA A 1048 -16.84 7.54 -23.31
CA ALA A 1048 -17.57 8.79 -23.50
C ALA A 1048 -17.38 9.40 -24.89
N ALA A 1049 -16.42 8.94 -25.71
CA ALA A 1049 -16.21 9.45 -27.07
C ALA A 1049 -17.35 9.04 -28.03
N ASP A 1050 -17.63 9.91 -29.00
CA ASP A 1050 -18.28 9.52 -30.25
C ASP A 1050 -17.26 9.10 -31.29
N ILE A 1051 -16.12 9.79 -31.33
CA ILE A 1051 -15.05 9.56 -32.30
C ILE A 1051 -13.70 9.72 -31.59
N LEU A 1052 -12.76 8.81 -31.88
CA LEU A 1052 -11.39 8.87 -31.38
C LEU A 1052 -10.48 9.42 -32.47
N VAL A 1053 -9.64 10.41 -32.13
CA VAL A 1053 -8.86 11.16 -33.14
C VAL A 1053 -7.36 11.13 -32.84
N GLN A 1054 -6.60 10.72 -33.83
CA GLN A 1054 -5.16 10.93 -33.93
C GLN A 1054 -4.91 12.03 -34.97
N PRO A 1055 -4.57 13.28 -34.57
CA PRO A 1055 -4.18 14.32 -35.52
C PRO A 1055 -2.76 14.07 -36.04
N GLY A 1056 -2.39 14.75 -37.12
CA GLY A 1056 -1.03 14.71 -37.68
C GLY A 1056 -1.00 14.52 -39.18
N ARG A 1057 0.20 14.26 -39.70
CA ARG A 1057 0.46 14.01 -41.14
C ARG A 1057 1.56 12.98 -41.31
N ALA A 1058 1.67 12.38 -42.49
CA ALA A 1058 2.82 11.56 -42.86
C ALA A 1058 4.12 12.37 -42.77
N GLY A 1059 5.21 11.70 -42.40
CA GLY A 1059 6.53 12.28 -42.20
C GLY A 1059 7.38 11.50 -41.20
N ALA A 1060 8.68 11.82 -41.13
CA ALA A 1060 9.69 11.08 -40.36
C ALA A 1060 9.31 10.80 -38.90
N PHE A 1061 8.54 11.68 -38.27
CA PHE A 1061 8.05 11.48 -36.91
C PHE A 1061 6.90 10.46 -36.81
N ASN A 1062 5.91 10.51 -37.70
CA ASN A 1062 4.71 9.67 -37.59
C ASN A 1062 4.84 8.34 -38.31
N ASP A 1063 5.66 8.27 -39.37
CA ASP A 1063 5.79 7.09 -40.20
C ASP A 1063 6.58 5.98 -39.50
N GLN A 1064 7.45 6.35 -38.56
CA GLN A 1064 8.41 5.47 -37.87
C GLN A 1064 8.14 5.40 -36.36
N ARG A 1065 6.87 5.34 -35.97
CA ARG A 1065 6.43 5.10 -34.59
C ARG A 1065 5.03 4.51 -34.58
N LEU A 1066 4.64 3.92 -33.46
CA LEU A 1066 3.23 3.62 -33.17
C LEU A 1066 2.75 4.51 -32.02
N PRO A 1067 1.87 5.51 -32.26
CA PRO A 1067 1.26 6.26 -31.17
C PRO A 1067 0.55 5.32 -30.18
N SER A 1068 1.00 5.31 -28.93
CA SER A 1068 0.59 4.32 -27.92
C SER A 1068 -0.91 4.27 -27.60
N LYS A 1069 -1.64 5.34 -27.95
CA LYS A 1069 -3.10 5.42 -27.78
C LYS A 1069 -3.88 4.67 -28.87
N LEU A 1070 -3.28 4.46 -30.05
CA LEU A 1070 -3.99 3.85 -31.17
C LEU A 1070 -4.42 2.41 -30.87
N PRO A 1071 -3.57 1.51 -30.31
CA PRO A 1071 -4.04 0.18 -29.92
C PRO A 1071 -5.26 0.22 -29.00
N GLU A 1072 -5.27 1.15 -28.03
CA GLU A 1072 -6.42 1.36 -27.13
C GLU A 1072 -7.64 1.85 -27.92
N TYR A 1073 -7.47 2.80 -28.85
CA TYR A 1073 -8.58 3.31 -29.65
C TYR A 1073 -9.25 2.22 -30.49
N PHE A 1074 -8.45 1.37 -31.12
CA PHE A 1074 -8.96 0.28 -31.94
C PHE A 1074 -9.65 -0.82 -31.10
N ALA A 1075 -9.29 -0.97 -29.81
CA ALA A 1075 -9.94 -1.92 -28.89
C ALA A 1075 -11.29 -1.42 -28.30
N MET A 1076 -11.58 -0.11 -28.35
CA MET A 1076 -12.72 0.49 -27.62
C MET A 1076 -14.07 0.44 -28.34
N GLY A 1077 -14.12 -0.02 -29.60
CA GLY A 1077 -15.37 -0.06 -30.37
C GLY A 1077 -15.91 1.34 -30.71
N ARG A 1078 -15.03 2.24 -31.14
CA ARG A 1078 -15.39 3.61 -31.59
C ARG A 1078 -14.79 3.88 -32.97
N PRO A 1079 -15.42 4.72 -33.80
CA PRO A 1079 -14.80 5.21 -35.03
C PRO A 1079 -13.48 5.91 -34.72
N VAL A 1080 -12.43 5.57 -35.48
CA VAL A 1080 -11.10 6.16 -35.37
C VAL A 1080 -10.81 7.02 -36.61
N ILE A 1081 -10.36 8.24 -36.40
CA ILE A 1081 -9.79 9.12 -37.43
C ILE A 1081 -8.28 9.19 -37.21
N LEU A 1082 -7.49 8.93 -38.25
CA LEU A 1082 -6.03 9.01 -38.20
C LEU A 1082 -5.43 9.43 -39.56
N PRO A 1083 -4.20 9.98 -39.59
CA PRO A 1083 -3.52 10.26 -40.85
C PRO A 1083 -3.07 8.98 -41.55
N ARG A 1084 -2.79 9.07 -42.86
CA ARG A 1084 -2.16 8.03 -43.69
C ARG A 1084 -0.68 7.86 -43.35
N SER A 1085 -0.44 7.43 -42.13
CA SER A 1085 0.87 7.20 -41.52
C SER A 1085 0.73 6.11 -40.47
N ASN A 1086 1.81 5.42 -40.09
CA ASN A 1086 1.78 4.29 -39.14
C ASN A 1086 0.67 3.27 -39.43
N LEU A 1087 -0.33 3.11 -38.55
CA LEU A 1087 -1.46 2.20 -38.77
C LEU A 1087 -2.33 2.62 -39.96
N GLY A 1088 -2.36 3.92 -40.28
CA GLY A 1088 -3.05 4.45 -41.47
C GLY A 1088 -2.51 3.93 -42.81
N LEU A 1089 -1.34 3.27 -42.80
CA LEU A 1089 -0.79 2.57 -43.96
C LEU A 1089 -1.26 1.12 -44.07
N VAL A 1090 -1.78 0.55 -42.98
CA VAL A 1090 -2.17 -0.86 -42.87
C VAL A 1090 -3.69 -1.03 -42.83
N VAL A 1091 -4.41 -0.07 -42.26
CA VAL A 1091 -5.87 -0.11 -42.17
C VAL A 1091 -6.54 0.36 -43.47
N ALA A 1092 -7.67 -0.26 -43.81
CA ALA A 1092 -8.50 0.10 -44.94
C ALA A 1092 -9.39 1.32 -44.61
N ASP A 1093 -9.28 2.36 -45.43
CA ASP A 1093 -10.09 3.58 -45.32
C ASP A 1093 -11.58 3.29 -45.53
N GLY A 1094 -12.41 3.76 -44.61
CA GLY A 1094 -13.86 3.58 -44.66
C GLY A 1094 -14.35 2.21 -44.14
N GLU A 1095 -13.43 1.33 -43.73
CA GLU A 1095 -13.73 0.01 -43.15
C GLU A 1095 -13.28 -0.09 -41.68
N GLN A 1096 -11.98 0.11 -41.41
CA GLN A 1096 -11.40 -0.09 -40.09
C GLN A 1096 -11.10 1.24 -39.38
N ALA A 1097 -10.87 2.29 -40.16
CA ALA A 1097 -10.75 3.66 -39.70
C ALA A 1097 -11.06 4.62 -40.86
N LEU A 1098 -11.22 5.91 -40.53
CA LEU A 1098 -11.22 6.95 -41.55
C LEU A 1098 -9.78 7.48 -41.70
N VAL A 1099 -9.16 7.21 -42.85
CA VAL A 1099 -7.75 7.52 -43.09
C VAL A 1099 -7.64 8.80 -43.90
N LEU A 1100 -7.05 9.84 -43.30
CA LEU A 1100 -6.87 11.14 -43.93
C LEU A 1100 -5.45 11.28 -44.47
N ASP A 1101 -5.27 11.82 -45.67
CA ASP A 1101 -3.90 12.10 -46.17
C ASP A 1101 -3.16 13.08 -45.25
N ILE A 1102 -3.90 14.06 -44.72
CA ILE A 1102 -3.47 14.96 -43.64
C ILE A 1102 -4.63 15.09 -42.64
N ALA A 1103 -4.37 14.80 -41.37
CA ALA A 1103 -5.33 15.01 -40.28
C ALA A 1103 -5.08 16.37 -39.60
N ASP A 1104 -5.36 17.44 -40.35
CA ASP A 1104 -5.35 18.83 -39.88
C ASP A 1104 -6.76 19.32 -39.48
N ALA A 1105 -6.88 20.58 -39.07
CA ALA A 1105 -8.14 21.13 -38.56
C ALA A 1105 -9.32 20.94 -39.54
N SER A 1106 -9.12 21.26 -40.81
CA SER A 1106 -10.16 21.25 -41.84
C SER A 1106 -10.60 19.83 -42.19
N HIS A 1107 -9.62 18.93 -42.36
CA HIS A 1107 -9.90 17.55 -42.73
C HIS A 1107 -10.51 16.77 -41.56
N ILE A 1108 -10.06 17.01 -40.32
CA ILE A 1108 -10.68 16.43 -39.11
C ILE A 1108 -12.13 16.93 -38.97
N ALA A 1109 -12.39 18.23 -39.14
CA ALA A 1109 -13.74 18.77 -39.04
C ALA A 1109 -14.68 18.15 -40.09
N THR A 1110 -14.23 18.04 -41.34
CA THR A 1110 -14.98 17.41 -42.44
C THR A 1110 -15.27 15.94 -42.15
N ALA A 1111 -14.27 15.21 -41.65
CA ALA A 1111 -14.40 13.81 -41.24
C ALA A 1111 -15.43 13.61 -40.11
N VAL A 1112 -15.37 14.45 -39.08
CA VAL A 1112 -16.33 14.41 -37.96
C VAL A 1112 -17.75 14.69 -38.44
N GLN A 1113 -17.95 15.69 -39.31
CA GLN A 1113 -19.26 15.99 -39.90
C GLN A 1113 -19.78 14.82 -40.74
N ARG A 1114 -18.92 14.17 -41.54
CA ARG A 1114 -19.30 12.98 -42.32
C ARG A 1114 -19.77 11.84 -41.42
N LEU A 1115 -19.02 11.52 -40.36
CA LEU A 1115 -19.39 10.45 -39.42
C LEU A 1115 -20.66 10.77 -38.62
N ARG A 1116 -20.92 12.06 -38.35
CA ARG A 1116 -22.17 12.51 -37.72
C ARG A 1116 -23.38 12.40 -38.65
N ALA A 1117 -23.18 12.57 -39.96
CA ALA A 1117 -24.23 12.48 -40.96
C ALA A 1117 -24.50 11.03 -41.43
N ASP A 1118 -23.54 10.12 -41.23
CA ASP A 1118 -23.60 8.72 -41.67
C ASP A 1118 -23.33 7.74 -40.50
N PRO A 1119 -24.37 7.40 -39.71
CA PRO A 1119 -24.26 6.44 -38.61
C PRO A 1119 -23.84 5.04 -39.05
N VAL A 1120 -24.19 4.62 -40.27
CA VAL A 1120 -23.85 3.29 -40.81
C VAL A 1120 -22.34 3.19 -41.03
N LEU A 1121 -21.74 4.25 -41.60
CA LEU A 1121 -20.28 4.35 -41.70
C LEU A 1121 -19.63 4.34 -40.32
N ALA A 1122 -20.17 5.09 -39.35
CA ALA A 1122 -19.62 5.12 -37.99
C ALA A 1122 -19.65 3.74 -37.31
N GLU A 1123 -20.76 3.00 -37.39
CA GLU A 1123 -20.87 1.64 -36.85
C GLU A 1123 -19.91 0.67 -37.54
N ARG A 1124 -19.80 0.75 -38.88
CA ARG A 1124 -18.86 -0.07 -39.64
C ARG A 1124 -17.42 0.18 -39.20
N LEU A 1125 -17.01 1.44 -39.07
CA LEU A 1125 -15.67 1.80 -38.60
C LEU A 1125 -15.41 1.32 -37.18
N ALA A 1126 -16.39 1.43 -36.28
CA ALA A 1126 -16.26 0.96 -34.90
C ALA A 1126 -16.06 -0.56 -34.81
N ALA A 1127 -16.82 -1.33 -35.59
CA ALA A 1127 -16.68 -2.79 -35.65
C ALA A 1127 -15.37 -3.20 -36.35
N GLY A 1128 -15.03 -2.53 -37.46
CA GLY A 1128 -13.80 -2.78 -38.20
C GLY A 1128 -12.54 -2.49 -37.37
N ALA A 1129 -12.55 -1.45 -36.54
CA ALA A 1129 -11.46 -1.13 -35.64
C ALA A 1129 -11.17 -2.27 -34.64
N VAL A 1130 -12.23 -2.84 -34.03
CA VAL A 1130 -12.12 -3.94 -33.06
C VAL A 1130 -11.63 -5.23 -33.73
N GLY A 1131 -12.18 -5.54 -34.91
CA GLY A 1131 -11.71 -6.67 -35.71
C GLY A 1131 -10.24 -6.54 -36.08
N PHE A 1132 -9.80 -5.36 -36.53
CA PHE A 1132 -8.40 -5.09 -36.84
C PHE A 1132 -7.49 -5.27 -35.61
N TYR A 1133 -7.92 -4.79 -34.43
CA TYR A 1133 -7.15 -4.99 -33.21
C TYR A 1133 -6.92 -6.49 -32.91
N HIS A 1134 -7.98 -7.29 -32.88
CA HIS A 1134 -7.89 -8.72 -32.55
C HIS A 1134 -7.09 -9.53 -33.57
N HIS A 1135 -7.15 -9.17 -34.85
CA HIS A 1135 -6.50 -9.94 -35.91
C HIS A 1135 -5.08 -9.48 -36.23
N GLN A 1136 -4.73 -8.20 -36.04
CA GLN A 1136 -3.46 -7.65 -36.54
C GLN A 1136 -2.65 -6.85 -35.51
N LEU A 1137 -3.27 -6.26 -34.47
CA LEU A 1137 -2.52 -5.51 -33.44
C LEU A 1137 -2.22 -6.33 -32.19
N GLN A 1138 -3.04 -7.32 -31.89
CA GLN A 1138 -2.80 -8.23 -30.77
C GLN A 1138 -1.53 -9.05 -31.05
N SER A 1139 -0.60 -9.05 -30.09
CA SER A 1139 0.67 -9.77 -30.22
C SER A 1139 0.45 -11.28 -30.30
N ASP A 1140 0.93 -11.91 -31.37
CA ASP A 1140 1.07 -13.37 -31.42
C ASP A 1140 2.22 -13.79 -30.49
N SER A 1141 1.85 -14.20 -29.28
CA SER A 1141 2.81 -14.55 -28.23
C SER A 1141 3.53 -15.86 -28.51
N ARG A 1142 2.95 -16.74 -29.35
CA ARG A 1142 3.61 -17.96 -29.81
C ARG A 1142 4.72 -17.61 -30.79
N GLN A 1143 4.43 -16.72 -31.75
CA GLN A 1143 5.42 -16.23 -32.71
C GLN A 1143 6.58 -15.52 -32.00
N LEU A 1144 6.28 -14.64 -31.04
CA LEU A 1144 7.31 -13.98 -30.24
C LEU A 1144 8.16 -15.00 -29.45
N CYS A 1145 7.54 -15.97 -28.78
CA CYS A 1145 8.28 -17.00 -28.04
C CYS A 1145 9.19 -17.81 -28.97
N SER A 1146 8.67 -18.24 -30.13
CA SER A 1146 9.45 -18.98 -31.13
C SER A 1146 10.65 -18.17 -31.63
N PHE A 1147 10.45 -16.88 -31.93
CA PHE A 1147 11.51 -15.98 -32.37
C PHE A 1147 12.60 -15.81 -31.31
N LEU A 1148 12.20 -15.62 -30.04
CA LEU A 1148 13.13 -15.54 -28.91
C LEU A 1148 13.94 -16.85 -28.75
N CYS A 1149 13.30 -18.01 -28.88
CA CYS A 1149 14.00 -19.30 -28.83
C CYS A 1149 14.97 -19.49 -30.01
N GLN A 1150 14.64 -19.02 -31.22
CA GLN A 1150 15.54 -19.06 -32.38
C GLN A 1150 16.82 -18.24 -32.14
N CYS A 1151 16.72 -17.12 -31.43
CA CYS A 1151 17.86 -16.25 -31.09
C CYS A 1151 18.92 -16.94 -30.22
N LEU A 1152 18.57 -18.06 -29.54
CA LEU A 1152 19.51 -18.84 -28.74
C LEU A 1152 20.30 -19.88 -29.55
N SER A 1153 19.84 -20.21 -30.76
CA SER A 1153 20.43 -21.26 -31.61
C SER A 1153 21.87 -20.97 -32.10
N PRO A 1154 22.31 -19.70 -32.31
CA PRO A 1154 23.71 -19.40 -32.64
C PRO A 1154 24.68 -19.45 -31.45
N MET A 1155 24.18 -19.56 -30.22
CA MET A 1155 24.98 -19.54 -28.98
C MET A 1155 25.19 -20.93 -28.36
N ARG A 1156 24.48 -21.95 -28.85
CA ARG A 1156 24.68 -23.37 -28.53
C ARG A 1156 25.37 -24.05 -29.70
#